data_AF-A0A1H0S150-F1
#
_entry.id   AF-A0A1H0S150-F1
#
_cell.length_a   1.000
_cell.length_b   1.000
_cell.length_c   1.000
_cell.angle_alpha   90.00
_cell.angle_beta   90.00
_cell.angle_gamma   90.00
#
_symmetry.space_group_name_H-M   'P 1'
#
loop_
_entity.id
_entity.type
_entity.pdbx_description
1 polymer ?
#
loop_
_entity_poly.entity_id
_entity_poly.type
_entity_poly.pdbx_seq_one_letter_code
_entity_poly.pdbx_strand_id
1 'polypeptide(L)'
;MESNTQGHGTIKKLRTGAVVSTLALTAFGVSTTVSASETEVAVNEPATRVVAQDEVVPKVPSQSDVDKAKAESDKASQDVAKQKEVVSATETKISNTEKTIAETTKKVEEANSVTPKKVAEAKADADKKANELATAEKTVADADKSVSATAEKVEDQTKVVSNAEKTATDASNKVAEAQNKVDSLSSTTDIRVLEKNAYTSTVQVRVSERKVDEAQKKLDDGKKAVADKEQAIKDTQDKISSAEKVLKQATTDLNDAKANQSQKEEAVKAAKSDLDRAKEGLSDQGGKYTINVSQEYVNLLKQYISNPSKELSDQLKALAFKEYEKFGKITFDGGEVYRYDLNYPQASKKDLNTKVDINNLDYETRKELSLFAADLINQLRKQFGTDPVKVTEDAIRIANEVARTSKEEYGHDFDALSKVGEKDNGLLLGELAGFSDDETTTVADLKRRIYDDILSMLFDDSHAKWGHANSLSGVLPASPNVGYMQYTGLGFRSNKRFTSVIHYIKISDNLLSNNSKFDKTKVVTAPSQQEQLAKLQEKVDLAEKSYVNAYAELKDAENGVYLAKTKYGKADDELYFARKHLSDIQLNKIDLPALEKALEDAKTQLAEDKQALKIAKEVLELAKTNAIDKAKALADAKKALETAKSEKATADKALETAKGELEVLTKAHDVAVLARKSAGEDLARKREASKEATDTYTVLNLALTKRDEVLKTLDKELTDAKSKLGVLRAELETAKEELARLEGIAEAKARGYENFKQLKADHDAYLAKQQRLQALKDKEDAIRKAGGQPKEITDATGKVVDIVDAKAQNKPVVATVGTKDDKTYQAPAQATNAQATNAKEEPKKQLPNTGTKDSGLLALLGASVGLFALAGKRKYNR
;
A
#
# COMPACT_ATOMS: atom_id res chain seq x y z
N MET A 1 -10.11 -37.26 36.11
CA MET A 1 -9.45 -36.14 36.81
C MET A 1 -10.30 -34.91 36.51
N GLU A 2 -11.44 -34.74 37.18
CA GLU A 2 -11.57 -34.16 38.54
C GLU A 2 -11.17 -32.67 38.49
N SER A 3 -12.09 -31.69 38.45
CA SER A 3 -13.21 -31.35 39.37
C SER A 3 -12.77 -30.71 40.69
N ASN A 4 -12.88 -29.38 40.79
CA ASN A 4 -13.87 -28.76 41.69
C ASN A 4 -13.88 -27.22 41.63
N THR A 5 -15.08 -26.66 41.71
CA THR A 5 -15.40 -25.22 41.86
C THR A 5 -15.76 -24.87 43.30
N GLN A 6 -15.35 -23.68 43.78
CA GLN A 6 -15.99 -22.80 44.81
C GLN A 6 -14.96 -21.69 45.18
N GLY A 7 -15.28 -20.45 45.54
CA GLY A 7 -16.56 -19.73 45.61
C GLY A 7 -16.46 -18.46 46.50
N HIS A 8 -17.07 -17.34 46.08
CA HIS A 8 -17.44 -16.12 46.84
C HIS A 8 -16.44 -14.99 47.21
N GLY A 9 -16.82 -13.77 46.76
CA GLY A 9 -16.81 -12.50 47.54
C GLY A 9 -15.49 -11.70 47.59
N THR A 10 -15.44 -10.39 47.29
CA THR A 10 -16.45 -9.32 47.43
C THR A 10 -16.14 -8.12 46.52
N ILE A 11 -17.16 -7.35 46.14
CA ILE A 11 -17.04 -6.16 45.28
C ILE A 11 -16.72 -4.91 46.11
N LYS A 12 -15.71 -4.12 45.71
CA LYS A 12 -15.39 -2.79 46.28
C LYS A 12 -15.53 -1.70 45.20
N LYS A 13 -16.39 -0.71 45.46
CA LYS A 13 -16.74 0.40 44.53
C LYS A 13 -15.69 1.52 44.50
N LEU A 14 -15.44 2.10 43.32
CA LEU A 14 -15.15 3.55 43.09
C LEU A 14 -15.76 3.94 41.72
N ARG A 15 -16.66 4.96 41.62
CA ARG A 15 -16.43 6.40 41.31
C ARG A 15 -15.87 6.64 39.88
N THR A 16 -16.30 7.60 39.04
CA THR A 16 -16.87 8.98 39.17
C THR A 16 -17.64 9.35 37.86
N GLY A 17 -18.59 10.29 37.73
CA GLY A 17 -19.35 11.12 38.69
C GLY A 17 -19.41 12.65 38.37
N ALA A 18 -20.45 13.18 37.71
CA ALA A 18 -20.67 14.63 37.47
C ALA A 18 -22.17 15.03 37.61
N VAL A 19 -22.61 15.89 38.56
CA VAL A 19 -22.74 17.40 38.61
C VAL A 19 -23.53 18.03 37.44
N VAL A 20 -24.48 19.00 37.57
CA VAL A 20 -24.81 20.00 38.64
C VAL A 20 -26.32 20.41 38.65
N SER A 21 -26.82 20.95 39.80
CA SER A 21 -27.95 21.92 39.98
C SER A 21 -29.40 21.41 39.79
N THR A 22 -30.45 21.90 40.48
CA THR A 22 -30.72 23.16 41.23
C THR A 22 -31.47 22.98 42.58
N LEU A 23 -31.59 24.09 43.35
CA LEU A 23 -32.33 24.27 44.62
C LEU A 23 -33.84 23.90 44.58
N ALA A 24 -34.40 23.52 45.74
CA ALA A 24 -35.55 24.20 46.38
C ALA A 24 -35.79 23.74 47.84
N LEU A 25 -36.36 24.61 48.68
CA LEU A 25 -36.68 24.36 50.10
C LEU A 25 -38.15 23.94 50.34
N THR A 26 -38.39 23.28 51.48
CA THR A 26 -39.63 23.28 52.30
C THR A 26 -40.99 22.94 51.68
N ALA A 27 -41.70 21.98 52.29
CA ALA A 27 -42.98 22.27 52.97
C ALA A 27 -43.40 21.11 53.89
N PHE A 28 -43.93 21.44 55.08
CA PHE A 28 -44.63 20.50 55.94
C PHE A 28 -46.00 20.13 55.34
N GLY A 29 -46.39 18.85 55.43
CA GLY A 29 -47.77 18.45 55.19
C GLY A 29 -48.67 18.90 56.35
N VAL A 30 -49.68 19.70 56.05
CA VAL A 30 -50.73 20.11 56.99
C VAL A 30 -51.89 19.12 56.90
N SER A 31 -52.27 18.51 58.02
CA SER A 31 -53.53 17.78 58.16
C SER A 31 -54.55 18.64 58.92
N THR A 32 -55.46 19.30 58.19
CA THR A 32 -56.63 19.95 58.80
C THR A 32 -57.78 18.96 58.93
N THR A 33 -58.03 18.49 60.14
CA THR A 33 -59.39 18.05 60.54
C THR A 33 -60.14 19.27 61.05
N VAL A 34 -61.29 19.59 60.45
CA VAL A 34 -62.26 20.55 61.01
C VAL A 34 -63.62 19.87 61.04
N SER A 35 -64.13 19.67 62.25
CA SER A 35 -65.47 19.11 62.46
C SER A 35 -66.55 20.13 62.11
N ALA A 36 -67.68 19.65 61.63
CA ALA A 36 -68.92 20.42 61.64
C ALA A 36 -69.40 20.63 63.08
N SER A 37 -69.96 21.80 63.35
CA SER A 37 -70.97 21.99 64.40
C SER A 37 -72.02 22.94 63.85
N GLU A 38 -73.23 22.43 63.67
CA GLU A 38 -74.38 23.21 63.26
C GLU A 38 -74.76 24.21 64.36
N THR A 39 -75.14 25.43 63.98
CA THR A 39 -76.13 26.21 64.73
C THR A 39 -76.95 27.01 63.73
N GLU A 40 -78.25 26.76 63.70
CA GLU A 40 -79.18 27.42 62.80
C GLU A 40 -79.24 28.93 63.06
N VAL A 41 -79.27 29.73 62.00
CA VAL A 41 -79.80 31.09 62.06
C VAL A 41 -80.86 31.19 60.97
N ALA A 42 -82.12 31.19 61.40
CA ALA A 42 -83.26 31.24 60.50
C ALA A 42 -83.37 32.59 59.78
N VAL A 43 -83.86 32.53 58.55
CA VAL A 43 -84.26 33.70 57.75
C VAL A 43 -85.34 34.47 58.49
N ASN A 44 -85.22 35.80 58.59
CA ASN A 44 -86.38 36.66 58.69
C ASN A 44 -86.16 38.05 58.07
N GLU A 45 -87.28 38.63 57.61
CA GLU A 45 -87.39 39.79 56.73
C GLU A 45 -87.04 41.16 57.37
N PRO A 46 -86.87 42.23 56.56
CA PRO A 46 -86.33 43.50 57.05
C PRO A 46 -87.29 44.25 57.97
N ALA A 47 -86.85 44.50 59.20
CA ALA A 47 -87.52 45.41 60.13
C ALA A 47 -86.81 46.77 60.17
N THR A 48 -87.40 47.76 59.49
CA THR A 48 -87.14 49.18 59.75
C THR A 48 -87.39 49.48 61.23
N ARG A 49 -86.32 49.77 62.00
CA ARG A 49 -86.46 50.29 63.36
C ARG A 49 -85.66 51.57 63.56
N VAL A 50 -86.39 52.67 63.43
CA VAL A 50 -86.05 53.98 64.01
C VAL A 50 -85.67 53.81 65.48
N VAL A 51 -84.50 54.32 65.86
CA VAL A 51 -84.18 54.65 67.26
C VAL A 51 -83.44 55.98 67.27
N ALA A 52 -83.86 56.87 68.18
CA ALA A 52 -83.23 58.12 68.58
C ALA A 52 -82.85 59.10 67.46
N GLN A 53 -83.75 60.09 67.26
CA GLN A 53 -83.27 61.48 67.34
C GLN A 53 -82.58 61.66 68.70
N ASP A 54 -81.27 61.46 68.75
CA ASP A 54 -80.48 62.19 69.73
C ASP A 54 -80.44 63.66 69.28
N GLU A 55 -80.57 64.54 70.25
CA GLU A 55 -80.82 65.96 70.09
C GLU A 55 -79.64 66.66 69.37
N VAL A 56 -79.71 66.74 68.04
CA VAL A 56 -78.82 67.57 67.23
C VAL A 56 -79.19 69.04 67.41
N VAL A 57 -78.87 69.56 68.60
CA VAL A 57 -78.43 70.95 68.75
C VAL A 57 -77.37 71.16 67.66
N PRO A 58 -77.37 72.27 66.88
CA PRO A 58 -76.36 72.52 65.85
C PRO A 58 -74.95 72.62 66.43
N LYS A 59 -74.32 71.45 66.66
CA LYS A 59 -72.98 71.33 67.20
C LYS A 59 -72.02 71.40 66.03
N VAL A 60 -71.63 72.63 65.76
CA VAL A 60 -70.39 73.05 65.11
C VAL A 60 -69.34 71.94 65.12
N PRO A 61 -68.82 71.50 63.95
CA PRO A 61 -67.68 70.61 63.92
C PRO A 61 -66.51 71.20 64.70
N SER A 62 -65.89 70.41 65.56
CA SER A 62 -64.64 70.81 66.21
C SER A 62 -63.45 70.54 65.28
N GLN A 63 -62.27 71.09 65.58
CA GLN A 63 -61.05 70.72 64.86
C GLN A 63 -60.77 69.20 64.97
N SER A 64 -61.10 68.60 66.11
CA SER A 64 -60.97 67.15 66.33
C SER A 64 -61.85 66.32 65.40
N ASP A 65 -62.98 66.85 64.91
CA ASP A 65 -63.85 66.15 63.95
C ASP A 65 -63.27 66.17 62.54
N VAL A 66 -62.62 67.27 62.15
CA VAL A 66 -61.87 67.40 60.88
C VAL A 66 -60.66 66.46 60.88
N ASP A 67 -59.88 66.45 61.97
CA ASP A 67 -58.70 65.59 62.11
C ASP A 67 -59.08 64.10 62.15
N LYS A 68 -60.20 63.77 62.80
CA LYS A 68 -60.78 62.41 62.78
C LYS A 68 -61.23 62.01 61.38
N ALA A 69 -61.95 62.86 60.67
CA ALA A 69 -62.37 62.59 59.30
C ALA A 69 -61.16 62.41 58.35
N LYS A 70 -60.08 63.17 58.55
CA LYS A 70 -58.82 62.96 57.84
C LYS A 70 -58.22 61.58 58.14
N ALA A 71 -58.09 61.21 59.41
CA ALA A 71 -57.54 59.91 59.80
C ALA A 71 -58.37 58.74 59.24
N GLU A 72 -59.70 58.88 59.19
CA GLU A 72 -60.59 57.89 58.55
C GLU A 72 -60.40 57.81 57.03
N SER A 73 -60.19 58.94 56.34
CA SER A 73 -59.92 58.99 54.90
C SER A 73 -58.53 58.43 54.53
N ASP A 74 -57.49 58.79 55.29
CA ASP A 74 -56.13 58.29 55.10
C ASP A 74 -56.07 56.77 55.36
N LYS A 75 -56.78 56.29 56.39
CA LYS A 75 -56.92 54.85 56.68
C LYS A 75 -57.63 54.10 55.55
N ALA A 76 -58.77 54.60 55.07
CA ALA A 76 -59.49 53.98 53.96
C ALA A 76 -58.63 53.91 52.68
N SER A 77 -57.81 54.94 52.42
CA SER A 77 -56.86 54.96 51.30
C SER A 77 -55.73 53.92 51.45
N GLN A 78 -55.23 53.71 52.67
CA GLN A 78 -54.26 52.64 52.96
C GLN A 78 -54.89 51.24 52.80
N ASP A 79 -56.15 51.06 53.18
CA ASP A 79 -56.83 49.78 53.08
C ASP A 79 -57.12 49.42 51.60
N VAL A 80 -57.42 50.40 50.73
CA VAL A 80 -57.42 50.24 49.26
C VAL A 80 -56.05 49.83 48.72
N ALA A 81 -54.96 50.47 49.18
CA ALA A 81 -53.61 50.15 48.71
C ALA A 81 -53.21 48.70 49.04
N LYS A 82 -53.47 48.24 50.28
CA LYS A 82 -53.25 46.85 50.69
C LYS A 82 -54.08 45.88 49.85
N GLN A 83 -55.33 46.21 49.55
CA GLN A 83 -56.19 45.34 48.76
C GLN A 83 -55.72 45.22 47.30
N LYS A 84 -55.05 46.23 46.74
CA LYS A 84 -54.38 46.13 45.42
C LYS A 84 -53.18 45.17 45.44
N GLU A 85 -52.43 45.13 46.54
CA GLU A 85 -51.37 44.12 46.74
C GLU A 85 -51.95 42.70 46.82
N VAL A 86 -53.08 42.51 47.49
CA VAL A 86 -53.81 41.22 47.54
C VAL A 86 -54.23 40.76 46.15
N VAL A 87 -54.81 41.64 45.32
CA VAL A 87 -55.18 41.33 43.93
C VAL A 87 -53.96 40.90 43.10
N SER A 88 -52.87 41.68 43.12
CA SER A 88 -51.63 41.40 42.37
C SER A 88 -50.95 40.09 42.81
N ALA A 89 -50.93 39.82 44.13
CA ALA A 89 -50.42 38.57 44.68
C ALA A 89 -51.24 37.35 44.22
N THR A 90 -52.55 37.49 44.09
CA THR A 90 -53.44 36.42 43.61
C THR A 90 -53.30 36.19 42.11
N GLU A 91 -53.18 37.25 41.29
CA GLU A 91 -52.88 37.13 39.85
C GLU A 91 -51.53 36.42 39.59
N THR A 92 -50.52 36.71 40.44
CA THR A 92 -49.22 36.01 40.40
C THR A 92 -49.34 34.52 40.75
N LYS A 93 -50.17 34.15 41.73
CA LYS A 93 -50.44 32.74 42.08
C LYS A 93 -51.16 31.99 40.95
N ILE A 94 -52.06 32.65 40.24
CA ILE A 94 -52.77 32.11 39.07
C ILE A 94 -51.78 31.76 37.96
N SER A 95 -50.94 32.71 37.55
CA SER A 95 -49.93 32.50 36.48
C SER A 95 -48.98 31.33 36.79
N ASN A 96 -48.49 31.24 38.04
CA ASN A 96 -47.68 30.10 38.47
C ASN A 96 -48.43 28.76 38.40
N THR A 97 -49.71 28.74 38.76
CA THR A 97 -50.54 27.52 38.72
C THR A 97 -50.84 27.09 37.27
N GLU A 98 -51.07 28.04 36.37
CA GLU A 98 -51.25 27.78 34.93
C GLU A 98 -49.97 27.22 34.29
N LYS A 99 -48.79 27.71 34.69
CA LYS A 99 -47.50 27.13 34.29
C LYS A 99 -47.34 25.69 34.77
N THR A 100 -47.67 25.39 36.03
CA THR A 100 -47.65 24.01 36.56
C THR A 100 -48.59 23.09 35.77
N ILE A 101 -49.78 23.56 35.42
CA ILE A 101 -50.74 22.80 34.58
C ILE A 101 -50.13 22.47 33.21
N ALA A 102 -49.46 23.42 32.55
CA ALA A 102 -48.81 23.19 31.26
C ALA A 102 -47.64 22.18 31.35
N GLU A 103 -46.77 22.32 32.36
CA GLU A 103 -45.65 21.40 32.58
C GLU A 103 -46.11 19.98 32.92
N THR A 104 -47.15 19.83 33.76
CA THR A 104 -47.74 18.52 34.09
C THR A 104 -48.45 17.91 32.89
N THR A 105 -49.14 18.70 32.06
CA THR A 105 -49.78 18.21 30.82
C THR A 105 -48.74 17.62 29.85
N LYS A 106 -47.59 18.28 29.67
CA LYS A 106 -46.50 17.75 28.83
C LYS A 106 -45.95 16.42 29.36
N LYS A 107 -45.81 16.26 30.68
CA LYS A 107 -45.40 14.98 31.29
C LYS A 107 -46.43 13.86 31.04
N VAL A 108 -47.73 14.19 31.03
CA VAL A 108 -48.80 13.25 30.68
C VAL A 108 -48.70 12.82 29.21
N GLU A 109 -48.42 13.74 28.29
CA GLU A 109 -48.17 13.43 26.87
C GLU A 109 -46.93 12.53 26.69
N GLU A 110 -45.83 12.86 27.36
CA GLU A 110 -44.58 12.07 27.33
C GLU A 110 -44.80 10.65 27.86
N ALA A 111 -45.52 10.47 28.98
CA ALA A 111 -45.88 9.17 29.53
C ALA A 111 -46.82 8.36 28.61
N ASN A 112 -47.81 9.00 28.00
CA ASN A 112 -48.71 8.36 27.03
C ASN A 112 -48.01 7.99 25.71
N SER A 113 -46.89 8.63 25.38
CA SER A 113 -46.11 8.30 24.18
C SER A 113 -45.47 6.90 24.23
N VAL A 114 -45.40 6.28 25.42
CA VAL A 114 -44.92 4.91 25.62
C VAL A 114 -46.07 3.92 25.44
N THR A 115 -45.98 3.08 24.41
CA THR A 115 -47.04 2.14 24.03
C THR A 115 -46.53 0.69 24.00
N PRO A 116 -47.42 -0.31 24.18
CA PRO A 116 -47.06 -1.72 24.02
C PRO A 116 -46.39 -2.04 22.67
N LYS A 117 -46.82 -1.35 21.60
CA LYS A 117 -46.22 -1.48 20.27
C LYS A 117 -44.74 -1.07 20.26
N LYS A 118 -44.39 0.11 20.81
CA LYS A 118 -42.98 0.54 20.90
C LYS A 118 -42.12 -0.40 21.73
N VAL A 119 -42.66 -0.96 22.82
CA VAL A 119 -41.94 -1.96 23.64
C VAL A 119 -41.73 -3.26 22.87
N ALA A 120 -42.73 -3.73 22.12
CA ALA A 120 -42.61 -4.91 21.27
C ALA A 120 -41.62 -4.71 20.11
N GLU A 121 -41.61 -3.54 19.47
CA GLU A 121 -40.63 -3.17 18.43
C GLU A 121 -39.20 -3.13 19.01
N ALA A 122 -39.00 -2.50 20.17
CA ALA A 122 -37.70 -2.48 20.84
C ALA A 122 -37.25 -3.88 21.29
N LYS A 123 -38.17 -4.75 21.74
CA LYS A 123 -37.87 -6.15 22.04
C LYS A 123 -37.43 -6.91 20.79
N ALA A 124 -38.15 -6.76 19.68
CA ALA A 124 -37.83 -7.44 18.43
C ALA A 124 -36.46 -7.03 17.88
N ASP A 125 -36.08 -5.75 18.01
CA ASP A 125 -34.72 -5.32 17.65
C ASP A 125 -33.66 -5.86 18.63
N ALA A 126 -33.90 -5.85 19.94
CA ALA A 126 -32.99 -6.45 20.91
C ALA A 126 -32.77 -7.96 20.66
N ASP A 127 -33.83 -8.73 20.42
CA ASP A 127 -33.76 -10.15 20.08
C ASP A 127 -33.02 -10.37 18.74
N LYS A 128 -33.25 -9.50 17.75
CA LYS A 128 -32.51 -9.53 16.47
C LYS A 128 -31.02 -9.25 16.67
N LYS A 129 -30.65 -8.24 17.47
CA LYS A 129 -29.25 -7.89 17.73
C LYS A 129 -28.53 -8.94 18.56
N ALA A 130 -29.22 -9.62 19.48
CA ALA A 130 -28.68 -10.79 20.17
C ALA A 130 -28.34 -11.94 19.18
N ASN A 131 -29.19 -12.19 18.18
CA ASN A 131 -28.92 -13.18 17.13
C ASN A 131 -27.78 -12.76 16.18
N GLU A 132 -27.69 -11.47 15.82
CA GLU A 132 -26.54 -10.93 15.07
C GLU A 132 -25.23 -11.10 15.87
N LEU A 133 -25.26 -10.85 17.18
CA LEU A 133 -24.12 -11.04 18.09
C LEU A 133 -23.68 -12.51 18.18
N ALA A 134 -24.61 -13.44 18.41
CA ALA A 134 -24.30 -14.88 18.45
C ALA A 134 -23.70 -15.40 17.13
N THR A 135 -24.13 -14.83 16.01
CA THR A 135 -23.56 -15.13 14.68
C THR A 135 -22.11 -14.62 14.58
N ALA A 136 -21.83 -13.40 15.05
CA ALA A 136 -20.47 -12.84 15.07
C ALA A 136 -19.52 -13.62 16.01
N GLU A 137 -20.01 -14.07 17.16
CA GLU A 137 -19.24 -14.93 18.08
C GLU A 137 -18.85 -16.26 17.43
N LYS A 138 -19.76 -16.88 16.67
CA LYS A 138 -19.45 -18.08 15.87
C LYS A 138 -18.41 -17.79 14.78
N THR A 139 -18.55 -16.68 14.05
CA THR A 139 -17.59 -16.27 13.01
C THR A 139 -16.17 -16.09 13.57
N VAL A 140 -16.03 -15.50 14.76
CA VAL A 140 -14.73 -15.40 15.44
C VAL A 140 -14.18 -16.79 15.79
N ALA A 141 -14.99 -17.69 16.33
CA ALA A 141 -14.57 -19.04 16.68
C ALA A 141 -14.13 -19.88 15.44
N ASP A 142 -14.80 -19.71 14.29
CA ASP A 142 -14.42 -20.39 13.04
C ASP A 142 -13.18 -19.74 12.38
N ALA A 143 -12.97 -18.42 12.57
CA ALA A 143 -11.74 -17.74 12.17
C ALA A 143 -10.53 -18.14 13.04
N ASP A 144 -10.70 -18.27 14.36
CA ASP A 144 -9.66 -18.75 15.28
C ASP A 144 -9.20 -20.17 14.91
N LYS A 145 -10.13 -21.09 14.60
CA LYS A 145 -9.79 -22.43 14.05
C LYS A 145 -8.99 -22.34 12.75
N SER A 146 -9.35 -21.42 11.87
CA SER A 146 -8.67 -21.24 10.57
C SER A 146 -7.24 -20.72 10.74
N VAL A 147 -6.99 -19.85 11.73
CA VAL A 147 -5.64 -19.42 12.12
C VAL A 147 -4.84 -20.60 12.67
N SER A 148 -5.38 -21.38 13.61
CA SER A 148 -4.69 -22.56 14.15
C SER A 148 -4.34 -23.59 13.06
N ALA A 149 -5.30 -23.94 12.20
CA ALA A 149 -5.08 -24.93 11.14
C ALA A 149 -4.15 -24.47 10.02
N THR A 150 -3.99 -23.15 9.81
CA THR A 150 -2.99 -22.62 8.87
C THR A 150 -1.60 -22.49 9.52
N ALA A 151 -1.52 -22.17 10.81
CA ALA A 151 -0.27 -22.16 11.57
C ALA A 151 0.38 -23.55 11.65
N GLU A 152 -0.41 -24.60 11.94
CA GLU A 152 0.05 -25.99 11.96
C GLU A 152 0.65 -26.42 10.61
N LYS A 153 -0.02 -26.07 9.49
CA LYS A 153 0.50 -26.31 8.14
C LYS A 153 1.79 -25.58 7.82
N VAL A 154 1.95 -24.33 8.31
CA VAL A 154 3.21 -23.57 8.16
C VAL A 154 4.33 -24.24 8.96
N GLU A 155 4.05 -24.71 10.18
CA GLU A 155 5.04 -25.45 11.00
C GLU A 155 5.48 -26.74 10.32
N ASP A 156 4.54 -27.55 9.82
CA ASP A 156 4.86 -28.81 9.15
C ASP A 156 5.59 -28.58 7.81
N GLN A 157 5.20 -27.61 7.01
CA GLN A 157 5.94 -27.27 5.80
C GLN A 157 7.34 -26.72 6.10
N THR A 158 7.53 -26.03 7.24
CA THR A 158 8.87 -25.62 7.69
C THR A 158 9.78 -26.82 7.97
N LYS A 159 9.23 -27.92 8.53
CA LYS A 159 9.95 -29.19 8.71
C LYS A 159 10.30 -29.83 7.36
N VAL A 160 9.38 -29.79 6.38
CA VAL A 160 9.63 -30.26 5.00
C VAL A 160 10.76 -29.48 4.35
N VAL A 161 10.77 -28.15 4.43
CA VAL A 161 11.86 -27.30 3.91
C VAL A 161 13.19 -27.66 4.55
N SER A 162 13.26 -27.80 5.88
CA SER A 162 14.50 -28.16 6.57
C SER A 162 15.06 -29.53 6.12
N ASN A 163 14.19 -30.53 5.93
CA ASN A 163 14.58 -31.83 5.38
C ASN A 163 15.06 -31.74 3.92
N ALA A 164 14.46 -30.88 3.10
CA ALA A 164 14.89 -30.64 1.73
C ALA A 164 16.24 -29.90 1.67
N GLU A 165 16.49 -28.93 2.55
CA GLU A 165 17.79 -28.22 2.67
C GLU A 165 18.92 -29.17 3.06
N LYS A 166 18.67 -30.08 4.01
CA LYS A 166 19.62 -31.13 4.35
C LYS A 166 19.89 -32.04 3.14
N THR A 167 18.84 -32.46 2.44
CA THR A 167 18.95 -33.35 1.26
C THR A 167 19.76 -32.70 0.13
N ALA A 168 19.54 -31.42 -0.16
CA ALA A 168 20.32 -30.65 -1.13
C ALA A 168 21.80 -30.50 -0.71
N THR A 169 22.05 -30.30 0.59
CA THR A 169 23.41 -30.25 1.16
C THR A 169 24.13 -31.59 1.02
N ASP A 170 23.49 -32.70 1.40
CA ASP A 170 24.04 -34.05 1.29
C ASP A 170 24.33 -34.42 -0.18
N ALA A 171 23.45 -34.04 -1.12
CA ALA A 171 23.69 -34.21 -2.55
C ALA A 171 24.84 -33.34 -3.09
N SER A 172 25.01 -32.11 -2.56
CA SER A 172 26.15 -31.26 -2.90
C SER A 172 27.48 -31.86 -2.40
N ASN A 173 27.49 -32.46 -1.21
CA ASN A 173 28.66 -33.16 -0.66
C ASN A 173 29.03 -34.38 -1.52
N LYS A 174 28.04 -35.20 -1.92
CA LYS A 174 28.25 -36.31 -2.88
C LYS A 174 28.92 -35.87 -4.18
N VAL A 175 28.52 -34.73 -4.75
CA VAL A 175 29.15 -34.18 -5.96
C VAL A 175 30.61 -33.82 -5.71
N ALA A 176 30.94 -33.21 -4.58
CA ALA A 176 32.32 -32.88 -4.22
C ALA A 176 33.19 -34.14 -4.01
N GLU A 177 32.67 -35.17 -3.32
CA GLU A 177 33.35 -36.46 -3.14
C GLU A 177 33.60 -37.18 -4.48
N ALA A 178 32.59 -37.21 -5.36
CA ALA A 178 32.71 -37.81 -6.69
C ALA A 178 33.70 -37.04 -7.58
N GLN A 179 33.74 -35.71 -7.50
CA GLN A 179 34.70 -34.88 -8.21
C GLN A 179 36.13 -35.14 -7.71
N ASN A 180 36.36 -35.12 -6.40
CA ASN A 180 37.64 -35.46 -5.79
C ASN A 180 38.12 -36.86 -6.22
N LYS A 181 37.20 -37.82 -6.38
CA LYS A 181 37.53 -39.17 -6.88
C LYS A 181 37.99 -39.14 -8.34
N VAL A 182 37.29 -38.43 -9.22
CA VAL A 182 37.71 -38.21 -10.62
C VAL A 182 39.08 -37.53 -10.67
N ASP A 183 39.29 -36.48 -9.89
CA ASP A 183 40.54 -35.71 -9.88
C ASP A 183 41.73 -36.59 -9.44
N SER A 184 41.56 -37.39 -8.37
CA SER A 184 42.59 -38.34 -7.91
C SER A 184 42.98 -39.39 -8.97
N LEU A 185 42.02 -39.82 -9.79
CA LEU A 185 42.20 -40.84 -10.83
C LEU A 185 42.66 -40.25 -12.18
N SER A 186 42.52 -38.95 -12.39
CA SER A 186 42.87 -38.25 -13.64
C SER A 186 44.37 -38.23 -13.97
N SER A 187 45.23 -38.49 -12.98
CA SER A 187 46.69 -38.55 -13.17
C SER A 187 47.11 -39.69 -14.10
N THR A 188 47.74 -39.37 -15.23
CA THR A 188 48.25 -40.39 -16.16
C THR A 188 49.50 -41.08 -15.61
N THR A 189 49.48 -42.41 -15.50
CA THR A 189 50.70 -43.20 -15.23
C THR A 189 51.52 -43.29 -16.51
N ASP A 190 52.70 -42.65 -16.54
CA ASP A 190 53.54 -42.64 -17.74
C ASP A 190 54.32 -43.96 -17.88
N ILE A 191 53.74 -44.92 -18.61
CA ILE A 191 54.37 -46.22 -18.90
C ILE A 191 55.47 -46.13 -19.98
N ARG A 192 55.66 -44.98 -20.64
CA ARG A 192 56.57 -44.85 -21.81
C ARG A 192 58.04 -45.09 -21.46
N VAL A 193 58.43 -44.83 -20.21
CA VAL A 193 59.78 -45.18 -19.70
C VAL A 193 59.96 -46.71 -19.65
N LEU A 194 58.92 -47.45 -19.25
CA LEU A 194 58.95 -48.91 -19.18
C LEU A 194 58.88 -49.54 -20.57
N GLU A 195 58.08 -48.97 -21.48
CA GLU A 195 58.03 -49.37 -22.89
C GLU A 195 59.39 -49.17 -23.57
N LYS A 196 60.00 -47.99 -23.37
CA LYS A 196 61.35 -47.69 -23.84
C LYS A 196 62.39 -48.65 -23.25
N ASN A 197 62.30 -48.99 -21.97
CA ASN A 197 63.24 -49.92 -21.33
C ASN A 197 63.08 -51.35 -21.87
N ALA A 198 61.85 -51.87 -21.97
CA ALA A 198 61.58 -53.18 -22.55
C ALA A 198 62.01 -53.27 -24.03
N TYR A 199 61.77 -52.21 -24.81
CA TYR A 199 62.24 -52.13 -26.18
C TYR A 199 63.77 -52.03 -26.27
N THR A 200 64.42 -51.21 -25.42
CA THR A 200 65.88 -51.09 -25.35
C THR A 200 66.52 -52.43 -25.02
N SER A 201 66.01 -53.16 -24.02
CA SER A 201 66.45 -54.53 -23.73
C SER A 201 66.20 -55.50 -24.90
N THR A 202 65.14 -55.30 -25.69
CA THR A 202 64.87 -56.11 -26.90
C THR A 202 65.86 -55.81 -28.04
N VAL A 203 66.37 -54.57 -28.12
CA VAL A 203 67.47 -54.21 -29.01
C VAL A 203 68.78 -54.80 -28.49
N GLN A 204 69.06 -54.64 -27.20
CA GLN A 204 70.27 -55.11 -26.55
C GLN A 204 70.46 -56.63 -26.69
N VAL A 205 69.41 -57.44 -26.46
CA VAL A 205 69.44 -58.88 -26.76
C VAL A 205 69.82 -59.15 -28.21
N ARG A 206 69.18 -58.47 -29.18
CA ARG A 206 69.46 -58.65 -30.62
C ARG A 206 70.85 -58.13 -31.04
N VAL A 207 71.44 -57.22 -30.28
CA VAL A 207 72.83 -56.79 -30.44
C VAL A 207 73.77 -57.87 -29.90
N SER A 208 73.48 -58.46 -28.74
CA SER A 208 74.30 -59.53 -28.17
C SER A 208 74.19 -60.86 -28.92
N GLU A 209 73.02 -61.19 -29.50
CA GLU A 209 72.88 -62.30 -30.46
C GLU A 209 73.79 -62.08 -31.67
N ARG A 210 73.78 -60.87 -32.23
CA ARG A 210 74.69 -60.51 -33.33
C ARG A 210 76.16 -60.47 -32.93
N LYS A 211 76.51 -60.08 -31.69
CA LYS A 211 77.89 -60.16 -31.21
C LYS A 211 78.37 -61.59 -31.10
N VAL A 212 77.50 -62.54 -30.72
CA VAL A 212 77.81 -63.98 -30.76
C VAL A 212 78.01 -64.43 -32.22
N ASP A 213 77.08 -64.11 -33.12
CA ASP A 213 77.19 -64.45 -34.55
C ASP A 213 78.45 -63.84 -35.19
N GLU A 214 78.78 -62.59 -34.86
CA GLU A 214 79.97 -61.89 -35.34
C GLU A 214 81.25 -62.41 -34.74
N ALA A 215 81.30 -62.74 -33.45
CA ALA A 215 82.48 -63.31 -32.81
C ALA A 215 82.76 -64.71 -33.37
N GLN A 216 81.71 -65.52 -33.55
CA GLN A 216 81.77 -66.81 -34.24
C GLN A 216 82.28 -66.63 -35.67
N LYS A 217 81.68 -65.70 -36.43
CA LYS A 217 82.07 -65.43 -37.82
C LYS A 217 83.47 -64.84 -37.94
N LYS A 218 83.94 -64.00 -37.00
CA LYS A 218 85.32 -63.46 -36.97
C LYS A 218 86.32 -64.56 -36.60
N LEU A 219 85.94 -65.50 -35.73
CA LEU A 219 86.73 -66.70 -35.46
C LEU A 219 86.84 -67.60 -36.71
N ASP A 220 85.74 -67.78 -37.45
CA ASP A 220 85.71 -68.59 -38.67
C ASP A 220 86.39 -67.91 -39.87
N ASP A 221 86.12 -66.61 -40.11
CA ASP A 221 86.81 -65.78 -41.11
C ASP A 221 88.31 -65.64 -40.74
N GLY A 222 88.67 -65.60 -39.45
CA GLY A 222 90.06 -65.62 -38.97
C GLY A 222 90.77 -66.94 -39.24
N LYS A 223 90.12 -68.08 -38.96
CA LYS A 223 90.60 -69.42 -39.37
C LYS A 223 90.75 -69.52 -40.89
N LYS A 224 89.81 -68.95 -41.65
CA LYS A 224 89.86 -68.90 -43.12
C LYS A 224 90.99 -68.03 -43.65
N ALA A 225 91.23 -66.84 -43.08
CA ALA A 225 92.29 -65.93 -43.52
C ALA A 225 93.71 -66.43 -43.17
N VAL A 226 93.85 -67.30 -42.18
CA VAL A 226 95.07 -68.08 -41.92
C VAL A 226 95.31 -69.16 -42.99
N ALA A 227 94.24 -69.68 -43.62
CA ALA A 227 94.31 -70.70 -44.67
C ALA A 227 94.39 -70.15 -46.11
N ASP A 228 93.65 -69.07 -46.41
CA ASP A 228 93.57 -68.40 -47.72
C ASP A 228 93.28 -66.90 -47.51
N LYS A 229 94.33 -66.08 -47.67
CA LYS A 229 94.27 -64.62 -47.44
C LYS A 229 93.62 -63.86 -48.60
N GLU A 230 93.82 -64.28 -49.84
CA GLU A 230 93.30 -63.54 -51.00
C GLU A 230 91.78 -63.65 -51.10
N GLN A 231 91.23 -64.85 -50.89
CA GLN A 231 89.78 -65.04 -50.86
C GLN A 231 89.13 -64.30 -49.67
N ALA A 232 89.79 -64.26 -48.50
CA ALA A 232 89.28 -63.54 -47.32
C ALA A 232 89.21 -62.01 -47.53
N ILE A 233 90.16 -61.43 -48.28
CA ILE A 233 90.13 -60.02 -48.67
C ILE A 233 88.92 -59.74 -49.59
N LYS A 234 88.74 -60.56 -50.63
CA LYS A 234 87.63 -60.42 -51.58
C LYS A 234 86.26 -60.54 -50.90
N ASP A 235 86.06 -61.58 -50.10
CA ASP A 235 84.82 -61.80 -49.34
C ASP A 235 84.48 -60.62 -48.42
N THR A 236 85.50 -59.92 -47.91
CA THR A 236 85.32 -58.76 -47.02
C THR A 236 85.01 -57.47 -47.81
N GLN A 237 85.54 -57.31 -49.02
CA GLN A 237 85.15 -56.21 -49.92
C GLN A 237 83.67 -56.31 -50.32
N ASP A 238 83.18 -57.51 -50.67
CA ASP A 238 81.76 -57.74 -50.99
C ASP A 238 80.84 -57.46 -49.78
N LYS A 239 81.29 -57.78 -48.55
CA LYS A 239 80.60 -57.40 -47.30
C LYS A 239 80.51 -55.87 -47.14
N ILE A 240 81.57 -55.12 -47.44
CA ILE A 240 81.58 -53.64 -47.37
C ILE A 240 80.56 -53.04 -48.35
N SER A 241 80.59 -53.43 -49.63
CA SER A 241 79.64 -52.93 -50.63
C SER A 241 78.18 -53.30 -50.31
N SER A 242 77.97 -54.38 -49.55
CA SER A 242 76.64 -54.75 -49.03
C SER A 242 76.23 -53.86 -47.85
N ALA A 243 77.13 -53.61 -46.90
CA ALA A 243 76.88 -52.71 -45.76
C ALA A 243 76.61 -51.26 -46.19
N GLU A 244 77.30 -50.76 -47.22
CA GLU A 244 77.05 -49.42 -47.78
C GLU A 244 75.62 -49.26 -48.35
N LYS A 245 75.07 -50.32 -48.98
CA LYS A 245 73.68 -50.34 -49.44
C LYS A 245 72.70 -50.33 -48.27
N VAL A 246 72.98 -51.09 -47.21
CA VAL A 246 72.15 -51.14 -45.99
C VAL A 246 72.15 -49.79 -45.26
N LEU A 247 73.31 -49.14 -45.11
CA LEU A 247 73.41 -47.81 -44.52
C LEU A 247 72.65 -46.76 -45.33
N LYS A 248 72.73 -46.80 -46.67
CA LYS A 248 71.94 -45.92 -47.53
C LYS A 248 70.44 -46.09 -47.30
N GLN A 249 69.94 -47.33 -47.24
CA GLN A 249 68.52 -47.58 -46.95
C GLN A 249 68.12 -47.10 -45.54
N ALA A 250 68.93 -47.40 -44.52
CA ALA A 250 68.67 -46.95 -43.14
C ALA A 250 68.68 -45.41 -42.99
N THR A 251 69.42 -44.72 -43.85
CA THR A 251 69.40 -43.25 -43.95
C THR A 251 68.06 -42.74 -44.50
N THR A 252 67.53 -43.38 -45.55
CA THR A 252 66.19 -43.09 -46.09
C THR A 252 65.10 -43.37 -45.04
N ASP A 253 65.09 -44.57 -44.45
CA ASP A 253 64.14 -44.94 -43.37
C ASP A 253 64.09 -43.90 -42.24
N LEU A 254 65.26 -43.35 -41.84
CA LEU A 254 65.37 -42.34 -40.78
C LEU A 254 64.84 -40.97 -41.21
N ASN A 255 65.03 -40.57 -42.47
CA ASN A 255 64.50 -39.31 -42.99
C ASN A 255 62.98 -39.38 -43.14
N ASP A 256 62.45 -40.49 -43.65
CA ASP A 256 61.00 -40.72 -43.80
C ASP A 256 60.31 -40.76 -42.42
N ALA A 257 60.92 -41.41 -41.42
CA ALA A 257 60.40 -41.41 -40.06
C ALA A 257 60.35 -40.00 -39.45
N LYS A 258 61.38 -39.16 -39.69
CA LYS A 258 61.39 -37.76 -39.23
C LYS A 258 60.32 -36.91 -39.92
N ALA A 259 60.12 -37.10 -41.23
CA ALA A 259 59.07 -36.41 -41.97
C ALA A 259 57.68 -36.76 -41.42
N ASN A 260 57.43 -38.04 -41.13
CA ASN A 260 56.20 -38.49 -40.48
C ASN A 260 56.04 -37.90 -39.07
N GLN A 261 57.11 -37.83 -38.25
CA GLN A 261 57.06 -37.14 -36.95
C GLN A 261 56.59 -35.69 -37.11
N SER A 262 57.24 -34.90 -37.97
CA SER A 262 56.85 -33.50 -38.20
C SER A 262 55.42 -33.35 -38.72
N GLN A 263 54.94 -34.27 -39.56
CA GLN A 263 53.53 -34.26 -40.01
C GLN A 263 52.56 -34.49 -38.84
N LYS A 264 52.89 -35.39 -37.90
CA LYS A 264 52.05 -35.62 -36.70
C LYS A 264 52.14 -34.49 -35.68
N GLU A 265 53.27 -33.79 -35.59
CA GLU A 265 53.39 -32.57 -34.75
C GLU A 265 52.43 -31.47 -35.21
N GLU A 266 52.31 -31.22 -36.52
CA GLU A 266 51.32 -30.27 -37.05
C GLU A 266 49.87 -30.74 -36.86
N ALA A 267 49.59 -32.04 -37.00
CA ALA A 267 48.26 -32.59 -36.72
C ALA A 267 47.84 -32.38 -35.25
N VAL A 268 48.76 -32.53 -34.28
CA VAL A 268 48.51 -32.24 -32.86
C VAL A 268 48.23 -30.75 -32.63
N LYS A 269 48.97 -29.85 -33.27
CA LYS A 269 48.73 -28.39 -33.18
C LYS A 269 47.34 -28.02 -33.71
N ALA A 270 46.95 -28.57 -34.86
CA ALA A 270 45.62 -28.37 -35.45
C ALA A 270 44.52 -28.88 -34.49
N ALA A 271 44.59 -30.14 -34.05
CA ALA A 271 43.60 -30.73 -33.14
C ALA A 271 43.52 -29.99 -31.79
N LYS A 272 44.64 -29.43 -31.29
CA LYS A 272 44.64 -28.59 -30.08
C LYS A 272 43.90 -27.26 -30.31
N SER A 273 44.15 -26.60 -31.45
CA SER A 273 43.42 -25.39 -31.82
C SER A 273 41.92 -25.66 -31.96
N ASP A 274 41.54 -26.80 -32.55
CA ASP A 274 40.14 -27.20 -32.71
C ASP A 274 39.45 -27.42 -31.36
N LEU A 275 40.13 -28.09 -30.42
CA LEU A 275 39.67 -28.25 -29.03
C LEU A 275 39.52 -26.92 -28.30
N ASP A 276 40.47 -25.99 -28.47
CA ASP A 276 40.39 -24.68 -27.84
C ASP A 276 39.24 -23.84 -28.41
N ARG A 277 39.01 -23.87 -29.73
CA ARG A 277 37.84 -23.21 -30.35
C ARG A 277 36.53 -23.85 -29.93
N ALA A 278 36.48 -25.17 -29.74
CA ALA A 278 35.28 -25.85 -29.22
C ALA A 278 34.97 -25.44 -27.77
N LYS A 279 36.00 -25.34 -26.91
CA LYS A 279 35.87 -24.87 -25.52
C LYS A 279 35.47 -23.41 -25.43
N GLU A 280 36.07 -22.56 -26.27
CA GLU A 280 35.68 -21.15 -26.39
C GLU A 280 34.20 -21.04 -26.80
N GLY A 281 33.77 -21.76 -27.84
CA GLY A 281 32.38 -21.80 -28.30
C GLY A 281 31.36 -22.35 -27.28
N LEU A 282 31.78 -23.20 -26.34
CA LEU A 282 30.96 -23.61 -25.20
C LEU A 282 30.83 -22.49 -24.15
N SER A 283 31.92 -21.75 -23.89
CA SER A 283 31.94 -20.66 -22.90
C SER A 283 31.26 -19.37 -23.38
N ASP A 284 31.32 -19.07 -24.68
CA ASP A 284 30.90 -17.81 -25.27
C ASP A 284 29.48 -17.90 -25.86
N GLN A 285 28.49 -18.02 -24.97
CA GLN A 285 27.08 -18.05 -25.34
C GLN A 285 26.48 -16.65 -25.61
N GLY A 286 27.23 -15.60 -25.30
CA GLY A 286 26.70 -14.24 -25.16
C GLY A 286 25.75 -14.08 -23.96
N GLY A 287 25.32 -12.85 -23.71
CA GLY A 287 24.28 -12.54 -22.73
C GLY A 287 22.88 -12.65 -23.34
N LYS A 288 21.87 -12.87 -22.48
CA LYS A 288 20.47 -12.92 -22.90
C LYS A 288 19.89 -11.52 -23.04
N TYR A 289 19.19 -11.27 -24.15
CA TYR A 289 18.34 -10.08 -24.32
C TYR A 289 17.05 -10.27 -23.52
N THR A 290 16.59 -9.22 -22.84
CA THR A 290 15.41 -9.30 -21.96
C THR A 290 14.50 -8.10 -22.13
N ILE A 291 13.18 -8.32 -22.16
CA ILE A 291 12.18 -7.25 -22.20
C ILE A 291 11.27 -7.39 -20.98
N ASN A 292 11.33 -6.39 -20.09
CA ASN A 292 10.49 -6.32 -18.89
C ASN A 292 9.78 -4.96 -18.84
N VAL A 293 8.47 -4.98 -18.59
CA VAL A 293 7.62 -3.79 -18.47
C VAL A 293 6.91 -3.77 -17.12
N SER A 294 6.61 -2.59 -16.59
CA SER A 294 5.78 -2.49 -15.38
C SER A 294 4.35 -3.00 -15.61
N GLN A 295 3.73 -3.53 -14.55
CA GLN A 295 2.30 -3.88 -14.56
C GLN A 295 1.42 -2.64 -14.83
N GLU A 296 1.90 -1.44 -14.48
CA GLU A 296 1.25 -0.17 -14.80
C GLU A 296 1.17 0.03 -16.32
N TYR A 297 2.29 -0.15 -17.03
CA TYR A 297 2.35 -0.08 -18.49
C TYR A 297 1.45 -1.14 -19.15
N VAL A 298 1.48 -2.38 -18.66
CA VAL A 298 0.58 -3.47 -19.12
C VAL A 298 -0.88 -3.07 -18.98
N ASN A 299 -1.27 -2.54 -17.82
CA ASN A 299 -2.65 -2.15 -17.54
C ASN A 299 -3.09 -0.93 -18.35
N LEU A 300 -2.20 0.05 -18.56
CA LEU A 300 -2.51 1.28 -19.28
C LEU A 300 -2.60 1.05 -20.79
N LEU A 301 -1.71 0.25 -21.38
CA LEU A 301 -1.82 -0.14 -22.80
C LEU A 301 -3.10 -0.95 -23.05
N LYS A 302 -3.47 -1.88 -22.17
CA LYS A 302 -4.75 -2.61 -22.27
C LYS A 302 -5.97 -1.69 -22.19
N GLN A 303 -5.95 -0.69 -21.31
CA GLN A 303 -7.02 0.32 -21.23
C GLN A 303 -7.10 1.17 -22.50
N TYR A 304 -5.96 1.65 -23.01
CA TYR A 304 -5.91 2.40 -24.26
C TYR A 304 -6.45 1.60 -25.44
N ILE A 305 -6.05 0.33 -25.61
CA ILE A 305 -6.54 -0.53 -26.69
C ILE A 305 -8.06 -0.77 -26.60
N SER A 306 -8.59 -0.86 -25.37
CA SER A 306 -10.01 -1.10 -25.14
C SER A 306 -10.87 0.16 -25.35
N ASN A 307 -10.34 1.35 -25.07
CA ASN A 307 -11.03 2.63 -25.22
C ASN A 307 -10.03 3.75 -25.59
N PRO A 308 -9.64 3.89 -26.87
CA PRO A 308 -8.62 4.85 -27.27
C PRO A 308 -9.05 6.31 -27.03
N SER A 309 -8.31 7.04 -26.20
CA SER A 309 -8.50 8.48 -25.97
C SER A 309 -7.16 9.23 -26.02
N LYS A 310 -7.19 10.55 -26.21
CA LYS A 310 -5.96 11.35 -26.22
C LYS A 310 -5.30 11.34 -24.84
N GLU A 311 -6.10 11.46 -23.79
CA GLU A 311 -5.68 11.50 -22.39
C GLU A 311 -4.96 10.20 -22.00
N LEU A 312 -5.53 9.04 -22.38
CA LEU A 312 -4.89 7.74 -22.18
C LEU A 312 -3.61 7.60 -23.02
N SER A 313 -3.58 8.13 -24.24
CA SER A 313 -2.36 8.14 -25.07
C SER A 313 -1.26 9.01 -24.48
N ASP A 314 -1.59 10.18 -23.93
CA ASP A 314 -0.64 11.10 -23.31
C ASP A 314 -0.06 10.50 -22.02
N GLN A 315 -0.91 9.87 -21.19
CA GLN A 315 -0.49 9.12 -20.00
C GLN A 315 0.41 7.95 -20.38
N LEU A 316 0.02 7.17 -21.40
CA LEU A 316 0.79 6.03 -21.87
C LEU A 316 2.14 6.47 -22.42
N LYS A 317 2.22 7.59 -23.17
CA LYS A 317 3.48 8.17 -23.64
C LYS A 317 4.41 8.53 -22.49
N ALA A 318 3.90 9.23 -21.47
CA ALA A 318 4.68 9.65 -20.31
C ALA A 318 5.19 8.47 -19.46
N LEU A 319 4.46 7.35 -19.43
CA LEU A 319 4.89 6.11 -18.77
C LEU A 319 5.86 5.31 -19.65
N ALA A 320 5.55 5.17 -20.94
CA ALA A 320 6.35 4.47 -21.94
C ALA A 320 7.78 5.01 -22.02
N PHE A 321 7.96 6.33 -22.02
CA PHE A 321 9.29 6.95 -21.99
C PHE A 321 10.09 6.57 -20.73
N LYS A 322 9.46 6.51 -19.55
CA LYS A 322 10.10 6.05 -18.30
C LYS A 322 10.41 4.55 -18.31
N GLU A 323 9.61 3.74 -19.00
CA GLU A 323 9.93 2.34 -19.24
C GLU A 323 11.14 2.22 -20.20
N TYR A 324 11.22 3.06 -21.23
CA TYR A 324 12.31 3.06 -22.21
C TYR A 324 13.67 3.40 -21.58
N GLU A 325 13.70 4.39 -20.68
CA GLU A 325 14.90 4.79 -19.91
C GLU A 325 15.51 3.65 -19.07
N LYS A 326 14.77 2.56 -18.80
CA LYS A 326 15.32 1.37 -18.13
C LYS A 326 16.28 0.59 -19.02
N PHE A 327 16.14 0.71 -20.33
CA PHE A 327 16.93 -0.01 -21.33
C PHE A 327 18.16 0.76 -21.79
N GLY A 328 18.28 2.05 -21.46
CA GLY A 328 19.45 2.86 -21.80
C GLY A 328 19.16 4.35 -21.71
N LYS A 329 20.06 5.15 -22.29
CA LYS A 329 19.89 6.61 -22.29
C LYS A 329 18.98 7.02 -23.44
N ILE A 330 17.84 7.63 -23.11
CA ILE A 330 16.96 8.26 -24.10
C ILE A 330 17.22 9.77 -24.09
N THR A 331 17.29 10.36 -25.27
CA THR A 331 17.45 11.80 -25.49
C THR A 331 16.22 12.32 -26.19
N PHE A 332 15.57 13.32 -25.59
CA PHE A 332 14.32 13.90 -26.08
C PHE A 332 14.57 15.29 -26.70
N ASP A 333 13.86 15.60 -27.78
CA ASP A 333 13.75 16.95 -28.33
C ASP A 333 12.27 17.28 -28.58
N GLY A 334 11.84 18.50 -28.29
CA GLY A 334 10.42 18.91 -28.39
C GLY A 334 9.41 18.11 -27.55
N GLY A 335 9.84 17.15 -26.72
CA GLY A 335 8.96 16.19 -26.04
C GLY A 335 8.69 14.89 -26.82
N GLU A 336 9.46 14.63 -27.88
CA GLU A 336 9.54 13.37 -28.63
C GLU A 336 10.91 12.71 -28.43
N VAL A 337 11.05 11.41 -28.73
CA VAL A 337 12.37 10.76 -28.76
C VAL A 337 13.16 11.28 -29.95
N TYR A 338 14.34 11.83 -29.69
CA TYR A 338 15.29 12.29 -30.72
C TYR A 338 16.38 11.24 -31.00
N ARG A 339 16.86 10.58 -29.94
CA ARG A 339 17.92 9.55 -30.02
C ARG A 339 17.85 8.62 -28.82
N TYR A 340 18.15 7.35 -29.01
CA TYR A 340 18.39 6.38 -27.94
C TYR A 340 19.81 5.81 -28.02
N ASP A 341 20.45 5.60 -26.88
CA ASP A 341 21.71 4.88 -26.73
C ASP A 341 21.46 3.72 -25.74
N LEU A 342 21.09 2.55 -26.26
CA LEU A 342 20.60 1.42 -25.46
C LEU A 342 21.71 0.51 -24.92
N ASN A 343 21.40 -0.17 -23.81
CA ASN A 343 22.25 -1.16 -23.17
C ASN A 343 21.97 -2.55 -23.79
N TYR A 344 23.00 -3.17 -24.35
CA TYR A 344 22.92 -4.51 -24.91
C TYR A 344 23.67 -5.53 -24.04
N PRO A 345 23.18 -6.78 -23.95
CA PRO A 345 24.00 -7.88 -23.46
C PRO A 345 25.24 -8.08 -24.35
N GLN A 346 26.29 -8.72 -23.80
CA GLN A 346 27.47 -9.11 -24.59
C GLN A 346 27.04 -10.02 -25.75
N ALA A 347 27.24 -9.57 -26.99
CA ALA A 347 27.07 -10.43 -28.15
C ALA A 347 28.15 -11.51 -28.17
N SER A 348 27.78 -12.74 -28.54
CA SER A 348 28.75 -13.83 -28.72
C SER A 348 29.76 -13.47 -29.81
N LYS A 349 31.01 -13.94 -29.70
CA LYS A 349 32.02 -13.83 -30.76
C LYS A 349 31.55 -14.54 -32.02
N LYS A 350 30.75 -15.61 -31.92
CA LYS A 350 30.07 -16.21 -33.08
C LYS A 350 29.26 -15.16 -33.83
N ASP A 351 28.36 -14.47 -33.16
CA ASP A 351 27.47 -13.49 -33.81
C ASP A 351 28.22 -12.24 -34.30
N LEU A 352 29.28 -11.81 -33.59
CA LEU A 352 30.16 -10.71 -34.00
C LEU A 352 31.03 -11.06 -35.23
N ASN A 353 31.48 -12.32 -35.34
CA ASN A 353 32.32 -12.77 -36.46
C ASN A 353 31.50 -13.27 -37.66
N THR A 354 30.22 -13.60 -37.47
CA THR A 354 29.33 -14.04 -38.57
C THR A 354 28.89 -12.82 -39.38
N LYS A 355 29.59 -12.58 -40.49
CA LYS A 355 29.27 -11.52 -41.46
C LYS A 355 28.03 -11.88 -42.28
N VAL A 356 27.22 -10.87 -42.60
CA VAL A 356 25.95 -11.01 -43.32
C VAL A 356 25.80 -9.98 -44.44
N ASP A 357 25.11 -10.36 -45.51
CA ASP A 357 24.50 -9.44 -46.47
C ASP A 357 22.99 -9.40 -46.19
N ILE A 358 22.49 -8.26 -45.72
CA ILE A 358 21.10 -8.09 -45.32
C ILE A 358 20.09 -8.34 -46.46
N ASN A 359 20.49 -8.16 -47.72
CA ASN A 359 19.65 -8.42 -48.89
C ASN A 359 19.67 -9.89 -49.34
N ASN A 360 20.56 -10.70 -48.76
CA ASN A 360 20.80 -12.08 -49.17
C ASN A 360 21.10 -13.01 -47.99
N LEU A 361 20.34 -12.87 -46.89
CA LEU A 361 20.42 -13.76 -45.74
C LEU A 361 19.96 -15.19 -46.12
N ASP A 362 20.78 -16.17 -45.76
CA ASP A 362 20.42 -17.57 -45.89
C ASP A 362 19.21 -17.93 -45.00
N TYR A 363 18.63 -19.11 -45.25
CA TYR A 363 17.43 -19.54 -44.55
C TYR A 363 17.66 -19.78 -43.04
N GLU A 364 18.79 -20.36 -42.63
CA GLU A 364 19.07 -20.65 -41.22
C GLU A 364 19.28 -19.35 -40.44
N THR A 365 19.96 -18.36 -41.02
CA THR A 365 20.10 -17.01 -40.44
C THR A 365 18.75 -16.32 -40.29
N ARG A 366 17.88 -16.36 -41.31
CA ARG A 366 16.50 -15.81 -41.21
C ARG A 366 15.64 -16.52 -40.17
N LYS A 367 15.80 -17.84 -40.03
CA LYS A 367 15.13 -18.64 -38.99
C LYS A 367 15.64 -18.27 -37.60
N GLU A 368 16.95 -18.15 -37.40
CA GLU A 368 17.56 -17.73 -36.12
C GLU A 368 17.05 -16.35 -35.69
N LEU A 369 17.03 -15.38 -36.61
CA LEU A 369 16.55 -14.02 -36.32
C LEU A 369 15.03 -13.93 -36.10
N SER A 370 14.24 -14.72 -36.84
CA SER A 370 12.79 -14.78 -36.63
C SER A 370 12.43 -15.41 -35.28
N LEU A 371 13.14 -16.46 -34.88
CA LEU A 371 13.00 -17.08 -33.56
C LEU A 371 13.47 -16.15 -32.43
N PHE A 372 14.54 -15.39 -32.64
CA PHE A 372 15.01 -14.37 -31.69
C PHE A 372 13.97 -13.26 -31.47
N ALA A 373 13.38 -12.72 -32.55
CA ALA A 373 12.28 -11.75 -32.43
C ALA A 373 11.06 -12.34 -31.72
N ALA A 374 10.69 -13.59 -32.04
CA ALA A 374 9.57 -14.28 -31.40
C ALA A 374 9.82 -14.54 -29.90
N ASP A 375 11.05 -14.84 -29.47
CA ASP A 375 11.39 -14.95 -28.05
C ASP A 375 11.16 -13.63 -27.32
N LEU A 376 11.70 -12.51 -27.83
CA LEU A 376 11.52 -11.17 -27.28
C LEU A 376 10.04 -10.78 -27.17
N ILE A 377 9.26 -11.04 -28.23
CA ILE A 377 7.80 -10.82 -28.24
C ILE A 377 7.12 -11.71 -27.19
N ASN A 378 7.53 -12.96 -27.03
CA ASN A 378 6.93 -13.88 -26.07
C ASN A 378 7.29 -13.59 -24.61
N GLN A 379 8.46 -13.00 -24.34
CA GLN A 379 8.79 -12.44 -23.03
C GLN A 379 7.79 -11.33 -22.64
N LEU A 380 7.47 -10.43 -23.57
CA LEU A 380 6.46 -9.39 -23.39
C LEU A 380 5.06 -9.99 -23.22
N ARG A 381 4.62 -10.88 -24.11
CA ARG A 381 3.27 -11.48 -24.07
C ARG A 381 3.00 -12.26 -22.79
N LYS A 382 4.01 -12.91 -22.23
CA LYS A 382 3.93 -13.54 -20.89
C LYS A 382 3.55 -12.54 -19.79
N GLN A 383 4.05 -11.30 -19.85
CA GLN A 383 3.69 -10.22 -18.91
C GLN A 383 2.30 -9.64 -19.19
N PHE A 384 1.87 -9.62 -20.46
CA PHE A 384 0.50 -9.27 -20.83
C PHE A 384 -0.53 -10.39 -20.56
N GLY A 385 -0.11 -11.63 -20.35
CA GLY A 385 -1.00 -12.78 -20.21
C GLY A 385 -1.71 -13.14 -21.53
N THR A 386 -1.03 -13.00 -22.65
CA THR A 386 -1.56 -13.22 -24.02
C THR A 386 -0.86 -14.40 -24.70
N ASP A 387 -1.50 -14.96 -25.73
CA ASP A 387 -0.99 -16.15 -26.43
C ASP A 387 0.36 -15.89 -27.13
N PRO A 388 1.34 -16.80 -27.02
CA PRO A 388 2.65 -16.63 -27.62
C PRO A 388 2.57 -16.63 -29.15
N VAL A 389 3.35 -15.75 -29.78
CA VAL A 389 3.56 -15.77 -31.24
C VAL A 389 4.39 -17.00 -31.62
N LYS A 390 4.02 -17.61 -32.75
CA LYS A 390 4.71 -18.76 -33.34
C LYS A 390 5.49 -18.33 -34.57
N VAL A 391 6.59 -19.02 -34.87
CA VAL A 391 7.29 -18.89 -36.15
C VAL A 391 7.00 -20.14 -36.96
N THR A 392 6.72 -20.00 -38.26
CA THR A 392 6.58 -21.14 -39.18
C THR A 392 7.54 -21.00 -40.36
N GLU A 393 7.82 -22.13 -41.01
CA GLU A 393 8.53 -22.18 -42.30
C GLU A 393 7.96 -21.16 -43.32
N ASP A 394 6.64 -21.16 -43.47
CA ASP A 394 5.96 -20.24 -44.39
C ASP A 394 5.98 -18.79 -43.91
N ALA A 395 5.94 -18.50 -42.60
CA ALA A 395 6.04 -17.13 -42.11
C ALA A 395 7.41 -16.52 -42.44
N ILE A 396 8.50 -17.29 -42.28
CA ILE A 396 9.87 -16.89 -42.65
C ILE A 396 9.99 -16.68 -44.17
N ARG A 397 9.40 -17.59 -44.96
CA ARG A 397 9.37 -17.49 -46.43
C ARG A 397 8.62 -16.24 -46.90
N ILE A 398 7.38 -16.07 -46.44
CA ILE A 398 6.49 -14.95 -46.80
C ILE A 398 7.14 -13.61 -46.41
N ALA A 399 7.74 -13.51 -45.22
CA ALA A 399 8.39 -12.28 -44.80
C ALA A 399 9.57 -11.88 -45.70
N ASN A 400 10.39 -12.86 -46.12
CA ASN A 400 11.42 -12.64 -47.11
C ASN A 400 10.86 -12.31 -48.52
N GLU A 401 9.72 -12.87 -48.91
CA GLU A 401 9.02 -12.50 -50.15
C GLU A 401 8.49 -11.05 -50.11
N VAL A 402 7.93 -10.60 -48.98
CA VAL A 402 7.51 -9.20 -48.78
C VAL A 402 8.72 -8.27 -48.88
N ALA A 403 9.79 -8.52 -48.12
CA ALA A 403 11.00 -7.70 -48.17
C ALA A 403 11.60 -7.61 -49.59
N ARG A 404 11.66 -8.72 -50.33
CA ARG A 404 12.16 -8.71 -51.73
C ARG A 404 11.21 -8.08 -52.74
N THR A 405 9.91 -8.01 -52.42
CA THR A 405 8.89 -7.36 -53.27
C THR A 405 8.80 -5.86 -53.00
N SER A 406 9.07 -5.44 -51.76
CA SER A 406 8.89 -4.06 -51.30
C SER A 406 9.88 -3.08 -51.91
N LYS A 407 9.35 -1.93 -52.34
CA LYS A 407 10.07 -0.85 -53.02
C LYS A 407 10.01 0.48 -52.29
N GLU A 408 9.05 0.65 -51.38
CA GLU A 408 8.93 1.89 -50.60
C GLU A 408 10.20 2.17 -49.78
N GLU A 409 10.54 3.45 -49.65
CA GLU A 409 11.74 3.90 -48.94
C GLU A 409 11.51 4.03 -47.43
N TYR A 410 10.26 4.33 -47.02
CA TYR A 410 9.84 4.46 -45.63
C TYR A 410 8.35 4.16 -45.47
N GLY A 411 7.95 3.57 -44.34
CA GLY A 411 6.57 3.13 -44.10
C GLY A 411 6.21 1.80 -44.79
N HIS A 412 4.94 1.41 -44.68
CA HIS A 412 4.44 0.13 -45.17
C HIS A 412 4.18 0.13 -46.69
N ASP A 413 4.66 -0.92 -47.36
CA ASP A 413 4.40 -1.18 -48.77
C ASP A 413 3.16 -2.07 -48.94
N PHE A 414 1.99 -1.44 -48.93
CA PHE A 414 0.71 -2.15 -49.02
C PHE A 414 0.54 -2.91 -50.36
N ASP A 415 1.19 -2.47 -51.44
CA ASP A 415 1.18 -3.18 -52.72
C ASP A 415 1.99 -4.49 -52.64
N ALA A 416 3.16 -4.47 -51.99
CA ALA A 416 3.94 -5.66 -51.71
C ALA A 416 3.21 -6.63 -50.76
N LEU A 417 2.58 -6.10 -49.69
CA LEU A 417 1.79 -6.89 -48.74
C LEU A 417 0.56 -7.53 -49.40
N SER A 418 -0.20 -6.80 -50.21
CA SER A 418 -1.36 -7.34 -50.94
C SER A 418 -0.93 -8.33 -52.03
N LYS A 419 0.17 -8.06 -52.75
CA LYS A 419 0.70 -9.00 -53.73
C LYS A 419 1.13 -10.32 -53.09
N VAL A 420 2.02 -10.28 -52.10
CA VAL A 420 2.57 -11.50 -51.48
C VAL A 420 1.50 -12.20 -50.64
N GLY A 421 0.71 -11.44 -49.87
CA GLY A 421 -0.38 -11.94 -49.05
C GLY A 421 -1.53 -12.51 -49.87
N GLU A 422 -2.32 -11.65 -50.49
CA GLU A 422 -3.60 -12.03 -51.09
C GLU A 422 -3.40 -12.82 -52.39
N LYS A 423 -2.56 -12.32 -53.31
CA LYS A 423 -2.42 -12.90 -54.66
C LYS A 423 -1.55 -14.15 -54.64
N ASP A 424 -0.40 -14.08 -53.98
CA ASP A 424 0.59 -15.16 -54.03
C ASP A 424 0.31 -16.26 -52.97
N ASN A 425 -0.21 -15.93 -51.79
CA ASN A 425 -0.38 -16.88 -50.66
C ASN A 425 -1.82 -17.06 -50.12
N GLY A 426 -2.81 -16.23 -50.51
CA GLY A 426 -4.20 -16.34 -50.03
C GLY A 426 -4.40 -15.99 -48.55
N LEU A 427 -3.84 -14.88 -48.07
CA LEU A 427 -4.13 -14.33 -46.75
C LEU A 427 -3.90 -12.81 -46.70
N LEU A 428 -4.62 -12.10 -45.83
CA LEU A 428 -4.32 -10.70 -45.56
C LEU A 428 -3.16 -10.60 -44.55
N LEU A 429 -2.07 -9.94 -44.96
CA LEU A 429 -0.91 -9.70 -44.12
C LEU A 429 -1.03 -8.38 -43.38
N GLY A 430 -0.65 -8.37 -42.11
CA GLY A 430 -0.20 -7.16 -41.43
C GLY A 430 1.32 -7.09 -41.40
N GLU A 431 1.86 -5.94 -41.01
CA GLU A 431 3.29 -5.72 -40.88
C GLU A 431 3.57 -4.79 -39.69
N LEU A 432 4.72 -4.99 -39.04
CA LEU A 432 5.43 -3.94 -38.33
C LEU A 432 6.76 -3.77 -39.07
N ALA A 433 7.25 -2.55 -39.23
CA ALA A 433 8.42 -2.27 -40.04
C ALA A 433 9.46 -1.47 -39.24
N GLY A 434 10.62 -2.10 -39.03
CA GLY A 434 11.81 -1.46 -38.44
C GLY A 434 12.63 -0.76 -39.52
N PHE A 435 13.16 0.42 -39.21
CA PHE A 435 13.98 1.22 -40.13
C PHE A 435 15.19 1.80 -39.37
N SER A 436 16.41 1.49 -39.80
CA SER A 436 17.63 2.05 -39.24
C SER A 436 18.69 2.27 -40.33
N ASP A 437 19.41 3.38 -40.20
CA ASP A 437 20.53 3.81 -41.04
C ASP A 437 21.92 3.50 -40.45
N ASP A 438 21.97 2.95 -39.23
CA ASP A 438 23.21 2.48 -38.61
C ASP A 438 23.82 1.28 -39.36
N GLU A 439 25.15 1.13 -39.30
CA GLU A 439 25.84 -0.02 -39.88
C GLU A 439 25.29 -1.36 -39.35
N THR A 440 25.10 -2.30 -40.29
CA THR A 440 24.55 -3.64 -40.03
C THR A 440 25.28 -4.64 -40.93
N THR A 441 26.38 -5.24 -40.43
CA THR A 441 27.21 -6.18 -41.21
C THR A 441 27.41 -7.55 -40.56
N THR A 442 26.87 -7.76 -39.36
CA THR A 442 26.97 -9.02 -38.59
C THR A 442 25.61 -9.51 -38.09
N VAL A 443 25.54 -10.79 -37.69
CA VAL A 443 24.37 -11.34 -36.97
C VAL A 443 24.14 -10.59 -35.64
N ALA A 444 25.22 -10.16 -34.97
CA ALA A 444 25.12 -9.36 -33.76
C ALA A 444 24.43 -8.01 -34.01
N ASP A 445 24.72 -7.34 -35.13
CA ASP A 445 24.05 -6.08 -35.49
C ASP A 445 22.57 -6.31 -35.78
N LEU A 446 22.21 -7.33 -36.56
CA LEU A 446 20.81 -7.67 -36.83
C LEU A 446 20.02 -7.98 -35.55
N LYS A 447 20.62 -8.67 -34.57
CA LYS A 447 20.00 -8.90 -33.26
C LYS A 447 19.82 -7.60 -32.45
N ARG A 448 20.73 -6.63 -32.59
CA ARG A 448 20.53 -5.28 -32.01
C ARG A 448 19.39 -4.54 -32.69
N ARG A 449 19.37 -4.46 -34.04
CA ARG A 449 18.26 -3.81 -34.77
C ARG A 449 16.89 -4.38 -34.39
N ILE A 450 16.79 -5.71 -34.26
CA ILE A 450 15.54 -6.35 -33.83
C ILE A 450 15.13 -5.93 -32.41
N TYR A 451 16.10 -5.77 -31.52
CA TYR A 451 15.84 -5.33 -30.15
C TYR A 451 15.48 -3.83 -30.10
N ASP A 452 16.18 -2.99 -30.86
CA ASP A 452 15.91 -1.56 -31.04
C ASP A 452 14.51 -1.32 -31.58
N ASP A 453 14.14 -2.02 -32.66
CA ASP A 453 12.81 -2.02 -33.28
C ASP A 453 11.72 -2.33 -32.25
N ILE A 454 11.87 -3.46 -31.52
CA ILE A 454 10.85 -3.91 -30.57
C ILE A 454 10.71 -2.93 -29.39
N LEU A 455 11.82 -2.39 -28.86
CA LEU A 455 11.75 -1.41 -27.78
C LEU A 455 11.15 -0.07 -28.25
N SER A 456 11.52 0.39 -29.44
CA SER A 456 10.95 1.60 -30.05
C SER A 456 9.45 1.44 -30.32
N MET A 457 9.04 0.31 -30.92
CA MET A 457 7.64 -0.05 -31.17
C MET A 457 6.82 -0.28 -29.90
N LEU A 458 7.45 -0.47 -28.73
CA LEU A 458 6.76 -0.47 -27.45
C LEU A 458 6.65 0.94 -26.87
N PHE A 459 7.75 1.71 -26.89
CA PHE A 459 7.85 2.88 -26.03
C PHE A 459 7.74 4.23 -26.73
N ASP A 460 7.94 4.30 -28.05
CA ASP A 460 7.83 5.51 -28.87
C ASP A 460 6.68 5.43 -29.91
N ASP A 461 5.66 4.62 -29.61
CA ASP A 461 4.61 4.24 -30.56
C ASP A 461 3.39 5.19 -30.60
N SER A 462 3.48 6.33 -29.90
CA SER A 462 2.35 7.28 -29.79
C SER A 462 1.94 7.88 -31.15
N HIS A 463 2.90 8.08 -32.04
CA HIS A 463 2.68 8.62 -33.40
C HIS A 463 1.87 7.65 -34.28
N ALA A 464 2.03 6.33 -34.08
CA ALA A 464 1.27 5.28 -34.75
C ALA A 464 0.05 4.81 -33.93
N LYS A 465 -0.40 5.59 -32.94
CA LYS A 465 -1.55 5.30 -32.07
C LYS A 465 -1.43 3.96 -31.35
N TRP A 466 -0.21 3.62 -30.90
CA TRP A 466 0.09 2.38 -30.16
C TRP A 466 -0.22 1.09 -30.93
N GLY A 467 -0.25 1.15 -32.28
CA GLY A 467 -0.59 0.03 -33.16
C GLY A 467 0.48 -1.07 -33.23
N HIS A 468 1.76 -0.70 -33.12
CA HIS A 468 2.86 -1.65 -33.05
C HIS A 468 2.92 -2.27 -31.64
N ALA A 469 2.83 -1.45 -30.59
CA ALA A 469 2.79 -1.89 -29.20
C ALA A 469 1.64 -2.88 -28.95
N ASN A 470 0.45 -2.60 -29.48
CA ASN A 470 -0.69 -3.51 -29.49
C ASN A 470 -0.34 -4.85 -30.18
N SER A 471 0.17 -4.79 -31.41
CA SER A 471 0.52 -5.99 -32.20
C SER A 471 1.59 -6.88 -31.53
N LEU A 472 2.58 -6.27 -30.86
CA LEU A 472 3.59 -6.97 -30.06
C LEU A 472 2.98 -7.59 -28.80
N SER A 473 2.20 -6.81 -28.03
CA SER A 473 1.56 -7.23 -26.78
C SER A 473 0.61 -8.42 -26.90
N GLY A 474 0.11 -8.71 -28.11
CA GLY A 474 -0.82 -9.81 -28.37
C GLY A 474 -2.22 -9.60 -27.79
N VAL A 475 -2.56 -8.39 -27.36
CA VAL A 475 -3.92 -8.04 -26.93
C VAL A 475 -4.85 -8.17 -28.14
N LEU A 476 -5.92 -8.95 -28.00
CA LEU A 476 -6.83 -9.22 -29.12
C LEU A 476 -7.68 -7.98 -29.45
N PRO A 477 -7.89 -7.68 -30.74
CA PRO A 477 -8.81 -6.62 -31.15
C PRO A 477 -10.26 -7.00 -30.79
N ALA A 478 -11.07 -6.01 -30.42
CA ALA A 478 -12.48 -6.22 -30.09
C ALA A 478 -13.34 -6.71 -31.30
N SER A 479 -12.87 -6.48 -32.53
CA SER A 479 -13.51 -6.98 -33.74
C SER A 479 -12.87 -8.29 -34.20
N PRO A 480 -13.66 -9.37 -34.40
CA PRO A 480 -13.14 -10.67 -34.83
C PRO A 480 -12.62 -10.66 -36.29
N ASN A 481 -12.85 -9.59 -37.04
CA ASN A 481 -12.41 -9.42 -38.43
C ASN A 481 -11.08 -8.65 -38.54
N VAL A 482 -10.41 -8.33 -37.42
CA VAL A 482 -9.13 -7.62 -37.39
C VAL A 482 -7.99 -8.62 -37.13
N GLY A 483 -6.92 -8.54 -37.92
CA GLY A 483 -5.76 -9.42 -37.81
C GLY A 483 -4.83 -9.08 -36.65
N TYR A 484 -4.45 -10.09 -35.89
CA TYR A 484 -3.48 -10.03 -34.79
C TYR A 484 -2.30 -10.98 -35.07
N MET A 485 -1.18 -10.78 -34.40
CA MET A 485 0.04 -11.56 -34.70
C MET A 485 0.01 -12.90 -33.97
N GLN A 486 -0.55 -13.94 -34.60
CA GLN A 486 -0.44 -15.33 -34.12
C GLN A 486 0.82 -16.00 -34.63
N TYR A 487 1.17 -15.73 -35.90
CA TYR A 487 2.39 -16.20 -36.52
C TYR A 487 3.21 -15.00 -37.02
N THR A 488 4.53 -15.11 -36.93
CA THR A 488 5.46 -14.10 -37.43
C THR A 488 6.69 -14.72 -38.08
N GLY A 489 7.28 -13.98 -39.01
CA GLY A 489 8.58 -14.22 -39.61
C GLY A 489 9.18 -12.89 -40.03
N LEU A 490 10.51 -12.81 -40.08
CA LEU A 490 11.22 -11.58 -40.40
C LEU A 490 11.78 -11.60 -41.82
N GLY A 491 11.48 -10.53 -42.57
CA GLY A 491 12.07 -10.20 -43.86
C GLY A 491 13.10 -9.09 -43.70
N PHE A 492 14.14 -9.10 -44.52
CA PHE A 492 15.26 -8.18 -44.41
C PHE A 492 15.61 -7.61 -45.78
N ARG A 493 15.88 -6.29 -45.82
CA ARG A 493 16.44 -5.58 -46.98
C ARG A 493 17.18 -4.33 -46.52
N SER A 494 17.94 -3.71 -47.41
CA SER A 494 18.36 -2.31 -47.31
C SER A 494 17.73 -1.49 -48.43
N ASN A 495 17.66 -0.17 -48.29
CA ASN A 495 17.32 0.74 -49.37
C ASN A 495 18.33 1.91 -49.43
N LYS A 496 18.01 3.00 -50.15
CA LYS A 496 18.94 4.13 -50.31
C LYS A 496 19.11 4.97 -49.03
N ARG A 497 18.11 4.96 -48.16
CA ARG A 497 18.06 5.77 -46.93
C ARG A 497 18.40 4.95 -45.68
N PHE A 498 18.01 3.68 -45.65
CA PHE A 498 18.19 2.80 -44.51
C PHE A 498 19.06 1.59 -44.88
N THR A 499 20.14 1.41 -44.13
CA THR A 499 21.03 0.24 -44.17
C THR A 499 20.30 -1.03 -43.74
N SER A 500 19.26 -0.90 -42.92
CA SER A 500 18.38 -2.00 -42.52
C SER A 500 16.91 -1.61 -42.49
N VAL A 501 16.10 -2.45 -43.13
CA VAL A 501 14.64 -2.46 -43.05
C VAL A 501 14.21 -3.88 -42.70
N ILE A 502 13.54 -4.02 -41.55
CA ILE A 502 13.13 -5.31 -41.00
C ILE A 502 11.60 -5.41 -41.00
N HIS A 503 11.10 -6.40 -41.74
CA HIS A 503 9.67 -6.62 -41.97
C HIS A 503 9.15 -7.73 -41.05
N TYR A 504 8.40 -7.37 -40.01
CA TYR A 504 7.79 -8.30 -39.06
C TYR A 504 6.38 -8.64 -39.55
N ILE A 505 6.24 -9.72 -40.31
CA ILE A 505 4.95 -10.03 -40.95
C ILE A 505 3.98 -10.65 -39.94
N LYS A 506 2.86 -9.96 -39.74
CA LYS A 506 1.75 -10.38 -38.87
C LYS A 506 0.78 -11.26 -39.67
N ILE A 507 0.69 -12.54 -39.27
CA ILE A 507 -0.23 -13.53 -39.84
C ILE A 507 -1.23 -13.99 -38.76
N SER A 508 -2.49 -14.16 -39.16
CA SER A 508 -3.63 -14.40 -38.27
C SER A 508 -4.61 -15.40 -38.90
N ASP A 509 -4.98 -16.48 -38.20
CA ASP A 509 -5.90 -17.56 -38.63
C ASP A 509 -7.25 -17.01 -39.13
N ASN A 510 -7.75 -15.90 -38.54
CA ASN A 510 -9.01 -15.26 -38.94
C ASN A 510 -8.93 -14.47 -40.27
N LEU A 511 -7.73 -14.34 -40.87
CA LEU A 511 -7.48 -13.63 -42.13
C LEU A 511 -6.97 -14.54 -43.26
N LEU A 512 -7.01 -15.86 -43.08
CA LEU A 512 -6.76 -16.85 -44.14
C LEU A 512 -7.99 -16.98 -45.04
N SER A 513 -7.80 -17.02 -46.36
CA SER A 513 -8.87 -17.39 -47.28
C SER A 513 -9.02 -18.92 -47.37
N ASN A 514 -10.15 -19.39 -47.92
CA ASN A 514 -10.40 -20.82 -48.16
C ASN A 514 -9.37 -21.49 -49.10
N ASN A 515 -8.59 -20.70 -49.85
CA ASN A 515 -7.53 -21.15 -50.75
C ASN A 515 -6.13 -20.73 -50.28
N SER A 516 -5.96 -20.42 -48.99
CA SER A 516 -4.67 -20.05 -48.40
C SER A 516 -3.63 -21.16 -48.55
N LYS A 517 -2.40 -20.76 -48.85
CA LYS A 517 -1.22 -21.65 -48.96
C LYS A 517 -0.40 -21.70 -47.66
N PHE A 518 -0.80 -20.96 -46.62
CA PHE A 518 -0.03 -20.85 -45.38
C PHE A 518 -0.14 -22.12 -44.52
N ASP A 519 0.95 -22.87 -44.39
CA ASP A 519 1.01 -24.06 -43.54
C ASP A 519 1.30 -23.70 -42.07
N LYS A 520 0.24 -23.59 -41.29
CA LYS A 520 0.31 -23.36 -39.84
C LYS A 520 0.84 -24.53 -39.00
N THR A 521 1.04 -25.71 -39.60
CA THR A 521 1.52 -26.90 -38.87
C THR A 521 3.05 -26.97 -38.78
N LYS A 522 3.75 -26.35 -39.74
CA LYS A 522 5.23 -26.28 -39.78
C LYS A 522 5.79 -25.21 -38.84
N VAL A 523 5.45 -25.31 -37.56
CA VAL A 523 6.02 -24.45 -36.50
C VAL A 523 7.48 -24.80 -36.29
N VAL A 524 8.35 -23.81 -36.40
CA VAL A 524 9.78 -23.94 -36.04
C VAL A 524 9.99 -23.46 -34.62
N THR A 525 10.86 -24.14 -33.89
CA THR A 525 11.17 -23.83 -32.48
C THR A 525 12.68 -23.67 -32.32
N ALA A 526 13.10 -22.71 -31.49
CA ALA A 526 14.48 -22.66 -31.05
C ALA A 526 14.79 -23.90 -30.19
N PRO A 527 15.96 -24.55 -30.35
CA PRO A 527 16.39 -25.57 -29.41
C PRO A 527 16.53 -24.95 -28.02
N SER A 528 16.13 -25.67 -26.98
CA SER A 528 16.26 -25.21 -25.60
C SER A 528 17.72 -24.93 -25.24
N GLN A 529 17.95 -24.08 -24.24
CA GLN A 529 19.32 -23.78 -23.78
C GLN A 529 20.09 -25.05 -23.39
N GLN A 530 19.39 -26.06 -22.84
CA GLN A 530 19.99 -27.34 -22.47
C GLN A 530 20.40 -28.17 -23.71
N GLU A 531 19.59 -28.19 -24.77
CA GLU A 531 19.96 -28.85 -26.04
C GLU A 531 21.09 -28.13 -26.78
N GLN A 532 21.14 -26.80 -26.71
CA GLN A 532 22.25 -26.01 -27.27
C GLN A 532 23.57 -26.32 -26.55
N LEU A 533 23.56 -26.29 -25.21
CA LEU A 533 24.72 -26.64 -24.39
C LEU A 533 25.15 -28.10 -24.59
N ALA A 534 24.21 -29.04 -24.71
CA ALA A 534 24.53 -30.44 -24.99
C ALA A 534 25.26 -30.63 -26.33
N LYS A 535 24.80 -29.97 -27.41
CA LYS A 535 25.46 -30.01 -28.72
C LYS A 535 26.84 -29.33 -28.74
N LEU A 536 27.04 -28.32 -27.89
CA LEU A 536 28.35 -27.68 -27.73
C LEU A 536 29.30 -28.57 -26.92
N GLN A 537 28.82 -29.24 -25.87
CA GLN A 537 29.59 -30.21 -25.11
C GLN A 537 30.00 -31.40 -25.98
N GLU A 538 29.11 -31.95 -26.81
CA GLU A 538 29.41 -33.03 -27.77
C GLU A 538 30.57 -32.65 -28.72
N LYS A 539 30.61 -31.39 -29.18
CA LYS A 539 31.74 -30.88 -29.99
C LYS A 539 33.04 -30.80 -29.21
N VAL A 540 33.00 -30.40 -27.93
CA VAL A 540 34.18 -30.40 -27.05
C VAL A 540 34.70 -31.84 -26.85
N ASP A 541 33.81 -32.79 -26.57
CA ASP A 541 34.16 -34.19 -26.33
C ASP A 541 34.77 -34.84 -27.58
N LEU A 542 34.22 -34.55 -28.77
CA LEU A 542 34.75 -35.03 -30.05
C LEU A 542 36.12 -34.41 -30.38
N ALA A 543 36.30 -33.11 -30.12
CA ALA A 543 37.57 -32.43 -30.32
C ALA A 543 38.64 -32.92 -29.31
N GLU A 544 38.25 -33.21 -28.07
CA GLU A 544 39.15 -33.77 -27.05
C GLU A 544 39.63 -35.16 -27.44
N LYS A 545 38.71 -36.04 -27.88
CA LYS A 545 39.04 -37.35 -28.45
C LYS A 545 39.99 -37.24 -29.64
N SER A 546 39.76 -36.26 -30.53
CA SER A 546 40.60 -36.03 -31.71
C SER A 546 42.02 -35.56 -31.33
N TYR A 547 42.14 -34.67 -30.35
CA TYR A 547 43.44 -34.23 -29.80
C TYR A 547 44.20 -35.38 -29.13
N VAL A 548 43.53 -36.21 -28.32
CA VAL A 548 44.14 -37.38 -27.67
C VAL A 548 44.65 -38.39 -28.70
N ASN A 549 43.86 -38.67 -29.75
CA ASN A 549 44.27 -39.56 -30.84
C ASN A 549 45.48 -39.01 -31.61
N ALA A 550 45.45 -37.73 -32.02
CA ALA A 550 46.58 -37.10 -32.72
C ALA A 550 47.86 -37.12 -31.87
N TYR A 551 47.74 -36.89 -30.56
CA TYR A 551 48.87 -36.95 -29.64
C TYR A 551 49.45 -38.38 -29.51
N ALA A 552 48.60 -39.41 -29.51
CA ALA A 552 49.04 -40.81 -29.54
C ALA A 552 49.81 -41.13 -30.84
N GLU A 553 49.28 -40.73 -32.01
CA GLU A 553 49.95 -40.93 -33.30
C GLU A 553 51.30 -40.22 -33.40
N LEU A 554 51.44 -39.03 -32.78
CA LEU A 554 52.73 -38.36 -32.65
C LEU A 554 53.72 -39.19 -31.82
N LYS A 555 53.28 -39.82 -30.72
CA LYS A 555 54.16 -40.68 -29.91
C LYS A 555 54.57 -41.96 -30.62
N ASP A 556 53.70 -42.53 -31.46
CA ASP A 556 54.07 -43.62 -32.36
C ASP A 556 55.10 -43.18 -33.42
N ALA A 557 54.98 -41.96 -33.95
CA ALA A 557 55.94 -41.40 -34.91
C ALA A 557 57.31 -41.07 -34.27
N GLU A 558 57.34 -40.50 -33.06
CA GLU A 558 58.56 -40.30 -32.26
C GLU A 558 59.27 -41.64 -32.00
N ASN A 559 58.51 -42.68 -31.65
CA ASN A 559 59.05 -44.04 -31.53
C ASN A 559 59.61 -44.54 -32.86
N GLY A 560 58.88 -44.35 -33.98
CA GLY A 560 59.36 -44.66 -35.33
C GLY A 560 60.73 -44.03 -35.66
N VAL A 561 60.94 -42.76 -35.29
CA VAL A 561 62.25 -42.07 -35.43
C VAL A 561 63.33 -42.72 -34.57
N TYR A 562 63.00 -43.09 -33.32
CA TYR A 562 63.93 -43.81 -32.45
C TYR A 562 64.33 -45.17 -33.05
N LEU A 563 63.36 -45.96 -33.53
CA LEU A 563 63.58 -47.24 -34.20
C LEU A 563 64.50 -47.09 -35.43
N ALA A 564 64.22 -46.10 -36.29
CA ALA A 564 65.01 -45.84 -37.49
C ALA A 564 66.43 -45.34 -37.15
N LYS A 565 66.59 -44.52 -36.11
CA LYS A 565 67.90 -44.05 -35.63
C LYS A 565 68.76 -45.20 -35.12
N THR A 566 68.18 -46.19 -34.43
CA THR A 566 68.87 -47.41 -34.02
C THR A 566 69.28 -48.26 -35.23
N LYS A 567 68.41 -48.43 -36.25
CA LYS A 567 68.78 -49.12 -37.49
C LYS A 567 69.95 -48.44 -38.21
N TYR A 568 69.92 -47.10 -38.30
CA TYR A 568 70.98 -46.30 -38.90
C TYR A 568 72.32 -46.53 -38.18
N GLY A 569 72.36 -46.35 -36.85
CA GLY A 569 73.60 -46.54 -36.08
C GLY A 569 74.19 -47.94 -36.23
N LYS A 570 73.33 -48.97 -36.26
CA LYS A 570 73.76 -50.34 -36.53
C LYS A 570 74.39 -50.51 -37.92
N ALA A 571 73.80 -49.93 -38.96
CA ALA A 571 74.32 -50.04 -40.32
C ALA A 571 75.66 -49.30 -40.49
N ASP A 572 75.84 -48.21 -39.73
CA ASP A 572 77.09 -47.43 -39.66
C ASP A 572 78.20 -48.23 -38.94
N ASP A 573 77.88 -48.84 -37.79
CA ASP A 573 78.76 -49.77 -37.07
C ASP A 573 79.18 -50.97 -37.95
N GLU A 574 78.24 -51.63 -38.62
CA GLU A 574 78.53 -52.77 -39.51
C GLU A 574 79.50 -52.38 -40.64
N LEU A 575 79.32 -51.19 -41.22
CA LEU A 575 80.23 -50.65 -42.23
C LEU A 575 81.62 -50.32 -41.66
N TYR A 576 81.67 -49.69 -40.48
CA TYR A 576 82.93 -49.39 -39.77
C TYR A 576 83.71 -50.67 -39.46
N PHE A 577 83.06 -51.68 -38.88
CA PHE A 577 83.71 -52.94 -38.52
C PHE A 577 84.12 -53.77 -39.74
N ALA A 578 83.35 -53.78 -40.83
CA ALA A 578 83.75 -54.44 -42.07
C ALA A 578 85.02 -53.81 -42.66
N ARG A 579 85.10 -52.46 -42.68
CA ARG A 579 86.30 -51.72 -43.11
C ARG A 579 87.50 -51.97 -42.18
N LYS A 580 87.28 -52.02 -40.86
CA LYS A 580 88.33 -52.36 -39.90
C LYS A 580 88.86 -53.78 -40.09
N HIS A 581 87.98 -54.76 -40.24
CA HIS A 581 88.37 -56.16 -40.43
C HIS A 581 89.18 -56.38 -41.72
N LEU A 582 88.84 -55.68 -42.81
CA LEU A 582 89.65 -55.68 -44.04
C LEU A 582 91.09 -55.21 -43.77
N SER A 583 91.26 -54.15 -42.97
CA SER A 583 92.58 -53.63 -42.56
C SER A 583 93.33 -54.64 -41.69
N ASP A 584 92.67 -55.27 -40.71
CA ASP A 584 93.31 -56.26 -39.83
C ASP A 584 93.79 -57.51 -40.59
N ILE A 585 93.01 -57.98 -41.59
CA ILE A 585 93.43 -59.06 -42.52
C ILE A 585 94.64 -58.61 -43.35
N GLN A 586 94.59 -57.41 -43.94
CA GLN A 586 95.69 -56.88 -44.76
C GLN A 586 97.00 -56.81 -43.96
N LEU A 587 96.93 -56.40 -42.68
CA LEU A 587 98.07 -56.22 -41.77
C LEU A 587 98.56 -57.51 -41.06
N ASN A 588 98.01 -58.70 -41.36
CA ASN A 588 98.37 -59.98 -40.72
C ASN A 588 98.18 -60.02 -39.18
N LYS A 589 97.18 -59.31 -38.64
CA LYS A 589 96.95 -59.22 -37.17
C LYS A 589 95.83 -60.14 -36.68
N ILE A 590 95.95 -61.45 -36.91
CA ILE A 590 94.92 -62.45 -36.54
C ILE A 590 95.38 -63.27 -35.34
N ASP A 591 94.65 -63.15 -34.22
CA ASP A 591 94.88 -63.87 -32.95
C ASP A 591 93.66 -64.77 -32.65
N LEU A 592 93.84 -66.09 -32.78
CA LEU A 592 92.75 -67.06 -32.63
C LEU A 592 92.30 -67.22 -31.16
N PRO A 593 93.19 -67.40 -30.16
CA PRO A 593 92.78 -67.43 -28.75
C PRO A 593 91.99 -66.18 -28.29
N ALA A 594 92.36 -64.99 -28.77
CA ALA A 594 91.61 -63.77 -28.47
C ALA A 594 90.18 -63.79 -29.06
N LEU A 595 90.01 -64.36 -30.27
CA LEU A 595 88.71 -64.52 -30.92
C LEU A 595 87.84 -65.58 -30.24
N GLU A 596 88.43 -66.69 -29.78
CA GLU A 596 87.72 -67.72 -29.01
C GLU A 596 87.20 -67.18 -27.68
N LYS A 597 88.03 -66.40 -26.96
CA LYS A 597 87.58 -65.72 -25.73
C LYS A 597 86.47 -64.70 -26.01
N ALA A 598 86.60 -63.89 -27.06
CA ALA A 598 85.60 -62.90 -27.42
C ALA A 598 84.21 -63.51 -27.75
N LEU A 599 84.18 -64.73 -28.28
CA LEU A 599 82.95 -65.48 -28.49
C LEU A 599 82.30 -65.92 -27.17
N GLU A 600 83.08 -66.38 -26.20
CA GLU A 600 82.56 -66.82 -24.90
C GLU A 600 82.07 -65.65 -24.03
N ASP A 601 82.81 -64.54 -24.04
CA ASP A 601 82.40 -63.27 -23.42
C ASP A 601 81.07 -62.77 -24.06
N ALA A 602 80.92 -62.88 -25.38
CA ALA A 602 79.67 -62.51 -26.08
C ALA A 602 78.47 -63.40 -25.73
N LYS A 603 78.67 -64.72 -25.58
CA LYS A 603 77.61 -65.65 -25.14
C LYS A 603 77.15 -65.36 -23.71
N THR A 604 78.09 -65.03 -22.83
CA THR A 604 77.80 -64.65 -21.45
C THR A 604 76.94 -63.39 -21.40
N GLN A 605 77.33 -62.34 -22.13
CA GLN A 605 76.57 -61.10 -22.19
C GLN A 605 75.14 -61.30 -22.75
N LEU A 606 74.99 -62.18 -23.75
CA LEU A 606 73.68 -62.52 -24.31
C LEU A 606 72.74 -63.19 -23.28
N ALA A 607 73.26 -64.01 -22.37
CA ALA A 607 72.46 -64.64 -21.32
C ALA A 607 71.92 -63.59 -20.33
N GLU A 608 72.78 -62.67 -19.89
CA GLU A 608 72.42 -61.55 -19.01
C GLU A 608 71.37 -60.63 -19.65
N ASP A 609 71.59 -60.23 -20.91
CA ASP A 609 70.67 -59.37 -21.65
C ASP A 609 69.28 -60.02 -21.83
N LYS A 610 69.23 -61.34 -22.04
CA LYS A 610 67.97 -62.11 -22.13
C LYS A 610 67.21 -62.12 -20.81
N GLN A 611 67.91 -62.18 -19.68
CA GLN A 611 67.30 -62.08 -18.35
C GLN A 611 66.78 -60.66 -18.07
N ALA A 612 67.55 -59.63 -18.41
CA ALA A 612 67.13 -58.23 -18.28
C ALA A 612 65.87 -57.92 -19.13
N LEU A 613 65.82 -58.43 -20.37
CA LEU A 613 64.64 -58.31 -21.23
C LEU A 613 63.39 -58.96 -20.63
N LYS A 614 63.52 -60.14 -20.01
CA LYS A 614 62.40 -60.82 -19.37
C LYS A 614 61.80 -59.94 -18.27
N ILE A 615 62.64 -59.43 -17.37
CA ILE A 615 62.22 -58.56 -16.26
C ILE A 615 61.56 -57.28 -16.79
N ALA A 616 62.15 -56.63 -17.81
CA ALA A 616 61.58 -55.41 -18.38
C ALA A 616 60.19 -55.62 -19.02
N LYS A 617 59.93 -56.79 -19.61
CA LYS A 617 58.60 -57.15 -20.13
C LYS A 617 57.59 -57.43 -19.02
N GLU A 618 57.97 -58.17 -17.98
CA GLU A 618 57.10 -58.46 -16.83
C GLU A 618 56.67 -57.18 -16.10
N VAL A 619 57.61 -56.25 -15.89
CA VAL A 619 57.33 -54.93 -15.29
C VAL A 619 56.41 -54.07 -16.19
N LEU A 620 56.58 -54.14 -17.52
CA LEU A 620 55.74 -53.40 -18.46
C LEU A 620 54.30 -53.92 -18.49
N GLU A 621 54.08 -55.24 -18.55
CA GLU A 621 52.72 -55.80 -18.58
C GLU A 621 51.97 -55.56 -17.26
N LEU A 622 52.67 -55.60 -16.12
CA LEU A 622 52.11 -55.19 -14.83
C LEU A 622 51.68 -53.70 -14.83
N ALA A 623 52.51 -52.82 -15.40
CA ALA A 623 52.20 -51.40 -15.49
C ALA A 623 51.04 -51.09 -16.45
N LYS A 624 50.94 -51.81 -17.58
CA LYS A 624 49.78 -51.73 -18.50
C LYS A 624 48.49 -52.18 -17.83
N THR A 625 48.53 -53.30 -17.09
CA THR A 625 47.36 -53.81 -16.36
C THR A 625 46.86 -52.77 -15.34
N ASN A 626 47.77 -52.21 -14.54
CA ASN A 626 47.45 -51.12 -13.61
C ASN A 626 46.88 -49.86 -14.30
N ALA A 627 47.36 -49.53 -15.51
CA ALA A 627 46.83 -48.40 -16.29
C ALA A 627 45.41 -48.66 -16.81
N ILE A 628 45.12 -49.89 -17.28
CA ILE A 628 43.78 -50.31 -17.72
C ILE A 628 42.78 -50.24 -16.56
N ASP A 629 43.14 -50.76 -15.38
CA ASP A 629 42.24 -50.76 -14.23
C ASP A 629 42.03 -49.35 -13.67
N LYS A 630 43.05 -48.48 -13.71
CA LYS A 630 42.90 -47.04 -13.41
C LYS A 630 41.97 -46.34 -14.41
N ALA A 631 42.04 -46.69 -15.71
CA ALA A 631 41.16 -46.13 -16.74
C ALA A 631 39.69 -46.57 -16.56
N LYS A 632 39.44 -47.85 -16.21
CA LYS A 632 38.10 -48.32 -15.82
C LYS A 632 37.57 -47.57 -14.60
N ALA A 633 38.37 -47.49 -13.52
CA ALA A 633 38.00 -46.77 -12.31
C ALA A 633 37.69 -45.28 -12.57
N LEU A 634 38.41 -44.64 -13.49
CA LEU A 634 38.14 -43.26 -13.92
C LEU A 634 36.82 -43.14 -14.69
N ALA A 635 36.49 -44.09 -15.55
CA ALA A 635 35.21 -44.12 -16.27
C ALA A 635 34.02 -44.32 -15.33
N ASP A 636 34.14 -45.23 -14.35
CA ASP A 636 33.13 -45.45 -13.32
C ASP A 636 32.98 -44.24 -12.40
N ALA A 637 34.09 -43.59 -12.01
CA ALA A 637 34.06 -42.34 -11.24
C ALA A 637 33.37 -41.19 -12.00
N LYS A 638 33.58 -41.08 -13.33
CA LYS A 638 32.86 -40.10 -14.17
C LYS A 638 31.34 -40.35 -14.20
N LYS A 639 30.89 -41.61 -14.32
CA LYS A 639 29.46 -41.97 -14.22
C LYS A 639 28.88 -41.69 -12.83
N ALA A 640 29.63 -41.96 -11.76
CA ALA A 640 29.21 -41.64 -10.40
C ALA A 640 29.04 -40.12 -10.19
N LEU A 641 29.96 -39.31 -10.74
CA LEU A 641 29.88 -37.85 -10.73
C LEU A 641 28.66 -37.31 -11.50
N GLU A 642 28.36 -37.89 -12.67
CA GLU A 642 27.17 -37.54 -13.46
C GLU A 642 25.87 -37.87 -12.71
N THR A 643 25.82 -39.05 -12.07
CA THR A 643 24.70 -39.47 -11.22
C THR A 643 24.51 -38.53 -10.04
N ALA A 644 25.58 -38.18 -9.33
CA ALA A 644 25.53 -37.24 -8.20
C ALA A 644 25.07 -35.84 -8.61
N LYS A 645 25.46 -35.36 -9.81
CA LYS A 645 24.96 -34.08 -10.36
C LYS A 645 23.45 -34.13 -10.64
N SER A 646 22.94 -35.25 -11.13
CA SER A 646 21.50 -35.46 -11.36
C SER A 646 20.70 -35.54 -10.04
N GLU A 647 21.24 -36.24 -9.03
CA GLU A 647 20.67 -36.25 -7.67
C GLU A 647 20.61 -34.84 -7.08
N LYS A 648 21.69 -34.05 -7.19
CA LYS A 648 21.72 -32.66 -6.71
C LYS A 648 20.67 -31.79 -7.40
N ALA A 649 20.57 -31.83 -8.73
CA ALA A 649 19.57 -31.06 -9.48
C ALA A 649 18.13 -31.43 -9.06
N THR A 650 17.88 -32.70 -8.74
CA THR A 650 16.58 -33.17 -8.23
C THR A 650 16.31 -32.66 -6.82
N ALA A 651 17.32 -32.70 -5.93
CA ALA A 651 17.21 -32.20 -4.55
C ALA A 651 17.03 -30.67 -4.49
N ASP A 652 17.78 -29.91 -5.30
CA ASP A 652 17.64 -28.45 -5.42
C ASP A 652 16.21 -28.07 -5.86
N LYS A 653 15.64 -28.78 -6.85
CA LYS A 653 14.27 -28.56 -7.32
C LYS A 653 13.20 -28.92 -6.28
N ALA A 654 13.41 -29.99 -5.51
CA ALA A 654 12.53 -30.35 -4.40
C ALA A 654 12.55 -29.28 -3.30
N LEU A 655 13.72 -28.71 -3.00
CA LEU A 655 13.89 -27.61 -2.06
C LEU A 655 13.21 -26.31 -2.54
N GLU A 656 13.37 -25.95 -3.81
CA GLU A 656 12.68 -24.80 -4.42
C GLU A 656 11.15 -24.95 -4.32
N THR A 657 10.63 -26.15 -4.63
CA THR A 657 9.20 -26.48 -4.53
C THR A 657 8.70 -26.34 -3.08
N ALA A 658 9.40 -26.94 -2.11
CA ALA A 658 9.02 -26.89 -0.70
C ALA A 658 9.01 -25.45 -0.15
N LYS A 659 9.95 -24.60 -0.60
CA LYS A 659 10.00 -23.17 -0.24
C LYS A 659 8.85 -22.37 -0.85
N GLY A 660 8.49 -22.64 -2.11
CA GLY A 660 7.31 -22.02 -2.74
C GLY A 660 6.00 -22.38 -2.04
N GLU A 661 5.83 -23.64 -1.64
CA GLU A 661 4.69 -24.11 -0.84
C GLU A 661 4.63 -23.43 0.54
N LEU A 662 5.78 -23.27 1.21
CA LEU A 662 5.85 -22.55 2.49
C LEU A 662 5.43 -21.08 2.36
N GLU A 663 5.84 -20.40 1.28
CA GLU A 663 5.43 -19.02 1.00
C GLU A 663 3.91 -18.91 0.82
N VAL A 664 3.30 -19.84 0.06
CA VAL A 664 1.85 -19.89 -0.16
C VAL A 664 1.10 -20.14 1.15
N LEU A 665 1.54 -21.09 1.97
CA LEU A 665 0.93 -21.40 3.27
C LEU A 665 1.08 -20.24 4.26
N THR A 666 2.21 -19.54 4.26
CA THR A 666 2.43 -18.34 5.10
C THR A 666 1.47 -17.22 4.71
N LYS A 667 1.31 -16.93 3.41
CA LYS A 667 0.31 -15.95 2.93
C LYS A 667 -1.13 -16.36 3.28
N ALA A 668 -1.46 -17.65 3.23
CA ALA A 668 -2.77 -18.15 3.63
C ALA A 668 -3.03 -17.97 5.14
N HIS A 669 -2.00 -18.17 5.98
CA HIS A 669 -2.06 -17.87 7.41
C HIS A 669 -2.25 -16.38 7.68
N ASP A 670 -1.52 -15.50 7.00
CA ASP A 670 -1.67 -14.04 7.15
C ASP A 670 -3.09 -13.56 6.78
N VAL A 671 -3.68 -14.13 5.72
CA VAL A 671 -5.08 -13.89 5.35
C VAL A 671 -6.04 -14.38 6.44
N ALA A 672 -5.79 -15.55 7.06
CA ALA A 672 -6.60 -16.05 8.17
C ALA A 672 -6.50 -15.12 9.40
N VAL A 673 -5.31 -14.59 9.73
CA VAL A 673 -5.11 -13.63 10.81
C VAL A 673 -5.85 -12.30 10.55
N LEU A 674 -5.82 -11.80 9.32
CA LEU A 674 -6.58 -10.61 8.91
C LEU A 674 -8.09 -10.83 8.99
N ALA A 675 -8.59 -11.98 8.51
CA ALA A 675 -10.00 -12.35 8.60
C ALA A 675 -10.46 -12.43 10.07
N ARG A 676 -9.64 -13.05 10.94
CA ARG A 676 -9.87 -13.11 12.39
C ARG A 676 -9.93 -11.72 13.03
N LYS A 677 -9.02 -10.82 12.66
CA LYS A 677 -9.03 -9.43 13.14
C LYS A 677 -10.34 -8.73 12.76
N SER A 678 -10.75 -8.84 11.49
CA SER A 678 -12.00 -8.25 11.00
C SER A 678 -13.24 -8.80 11.70
N ALA A 679 -13.29 -10.12 11.93
CA ALA A 679 -14.36 -10.75 12.70
C ALA A 679 -14.42 -10.27 14.15
N GLY A 680 -13.27 -10.06 14.81
CA GLY A 680 -13.18 -9.49 16.16
C GLY A 680 -13.67 -8.04 16.24
N GLU A 681 -13.36 -7.23 15.23
CA GLU A 681 -13.86 -5.86 15.11
C GLU A 681 -15.39 -5.82 14.87
N ASP A 682 -15.95 -6.77 14.10
CA ASP A 682 -17.41 -6.87 13.95
C ASP A 682 -18.10 -7.35 15.22
N LEU A 683 -17.55 -8.36 15.90
CA LEU A 683 -18.04 -8.82 17.20
C LEU A 683 -18.13 -7.67 18.21
N ALA A 684 -17.11 -6.81 18.28
CA ALA A 684 -17.14 -5.63 19.15
C ALA A 684 -18.31 -4.69 18.81
N ARG A 685 -18.53 -4.37 17.52
CA ARG A 685 -19.66 -3.54 17.07
C ARG A 685 -21.01 -4.17 17.36
N LYS A 686 -21.17 -5.48 17.11
CA LYS A 686 -22.41 -6.22 17.37
C LYS A 686 -22.73 -6.30 18.86
N ARG A 687 -21.71 -6.43 19.72
CA ARG A 687 -21.88 -6.45 21.17
C ARG A 687 -22.41 -5.13 21.71
N GLU A 688 -21.86 -3.99 21.24
CA GLU A 688 -22.38 -2.68 21.66
C GLU A 688 -23.81 -2.45 21.15
N ALA A 689 -24.09 -2.71 19.87
CA ALA A 689 -25.44 -2.57 19.31
C ALA A 689 -26.48 -3.47 20.01
N SER A 690 -26.11 -4.70 20.38
CA SER A 690 -26.98 -5.60 21.16
C SER A 690 -27.22 -5.10 22.57
N LYS A 691 -26.24 -4.44 23.18
CA LYS A 691 -26.38 -3.82 24.50
C LYS A 691 -27.28 -2.59 24.42
N GLU A 692 -27.05 -1.67 23.49
CA GLU A 692 -27.88 -0.47 23.28
C GLU A 692 -29.36 -0.80 23.02
N ALA A 693 -29.63 -1.81 22.18
CA ALA A 693 -31.00 -2.28 21.93
C ALA A 693 -31.65 -2.90 23.17
N THR A 694 -30.89 -3.68 23.96
CA THR A 694 -31.36 -4.28 25.22
C THR A 694 -31.63 -3.23 26.29
N ASP A 695 -30.74 -2.25 26.45
CA ASP A 695 -30.90 -1.11 27.37
C ASP A 695 -32.16 -0.31 26.98
N THR A 696 -32.35 -0.03 25.68
CA THR A 696 -33.54 0.66 25.14
C THR A 696 -34.84 -0.10 25.42
N TYR A 697 -34.88 -1.41 25.13
CA TYR A 697 -36.02 -2.26 25.48
C TYR A 697 -36.31 -2.24 26.98
N THR A 698 -35.27 -2.34 27.82
CA THR A 698 -35.42 -2.38 29.28
C THR A 698 -36.01 -1.07 29.82
N VAL A 699 -35.53 0.08 29.35
CA VAL A 699 -36.05 1.41 29.71
C VAL A 699 -37.49 1.59 29.26
N LEU A 700 -37.83 1.25 28.00
CA LEU A 700 -39.19 1.37 27.49
C LEU A 700 -40.17 0.41 28.19
N ASN A 701 -39.75 -0.81 28.49
CA ASN A 701 -40.55 -1.78 29.21
C ASN A 701 -40.82 -1.33 30.66
N LEU A 702 -39.81 -0.81 31.36
CA LEU A 702 -39.98 -0.24 32.70
C LEU A 702 -40.91 0.98 32.67
N ALA A 703 -40.73 1.87 31.70
CA ALA A 703 -41.60 3.03 31.51
C ALA A 703 -43.05 2.64 31.24
N LEU A 704 -43.30 1.61 30.41
CA LEU A 704 -44.65 1.08 30.18
C LEU A 704 -45.25 0.45 31.44
N THR A 705 -44.45 -0.36 32.17
CA THR A 705 -44.90 -1.03 33.41
C THR A 705 -45.27 -0.03 34.51
N LYS A 706 -44.57 1.11 34.57
CA LYS A 706 -44.83 2.20 35.54
C LYS A 706 -45.72 3.32 35.00
N ARG A 707 -46.14 3.24 33.73
CA ARG A 707 -46.92 4.30 33.07
C ARG A 707 -48.19 4.63 33.84
N ASP A 708 -48.96 3.63 34.25
CA ASP A 708 -50.27 3.86 34.86
C ASP A 708 -50.16 4.40 36.31
N GLU A 709 -49.07 4.06 37.03
CA GLU A 709 -48.73 4.68 38.32
C GLU A 709 -48.32 6.16 38.15
N VAL A 710 -47.53 6.46 37.12
CA VAL A 710 -47.08 7.82 36.79
C VAL A 710 -48.24 8.68 36.31
N LEU A 711 -49.07 8.18 35.38
CA LEU A 711 -50.26 8.86 34.87
C LEU A 711 -51.24 9.16 36.02
N LYS A 712 -51.54 8.18 36.89
CA LYS A 712 -52.39 8.41 38.06
C LYS A 712 -51.86 9.51 39.00
N THR A 713 -50.55 9.64 39.11
CA THR A 713 -49.91 10.69 39.92
C THR A 713 -50.04 12.06 39.23
N LEU A 714 -49.73 12.13 37.93
CA LEU A 714 -49.83 13.35 37.13
C LEU A 714 -51.26 13.84 36.94
N ASP A 715 -52.23 12.95 36.74
CA ASP A 715 -53.67 13.27 36.66
C ASP A 715 -54.20 13.80 37.99
N LYS A 716 -53.68 13.31 39.12
CA LYS A 716 -53.96 13.87 40.44
C LYS A 716 -53.35 15.27 40.57
N GLU A 717 -52.06 15.45 40.26
CA GLU A 717 -51.41 16.77 40.27
C GLU A 717 -52.16 17.78 39.38
N LEU A 718 -52.60 17.35 38.19
CA LEU A 718 -53.34 18.17 37.23
C LEU A 718 -54.74 18.52 37.75
N THR A 719 -55.44 17.58 38.38
CA THR A 719 -56.75 17.80 39.03
C THR A 719 -56.64 18.75 40.21
N ASP A 720 -55.65 18.54 41.08
CA ASP A 720 -55.40 19.38 42.26
C ASP A 720 -54.99 20.80 41.82
N ALA A 721 -54.15 20.95 40.78
CA ALA A 721 -53.76 22.24 40.22
C ALA A 721 -54.92 22.97 39.52
N LYS A 722 -55.77 22.27 38.76
CA LYS A 722 -56.99 22.84 38.16
C LYS A 722 -58.00 23.30 39.23
N SER A 723 -58.15 22.52 40.30
CA SER A 723 -59.02 22.87 41.43
C SER A 723 -58.49 24.12 42.15
N LYS A 724 -57.18 24.18 42.40
CA LYS A 724 -56.51 25.35 42.98
C LYS A 724 -56.62 26.58 42.09
N LEU A 725 -56.52 26.43 40.75
CA LEU A 725 -56.75 27.52 39.80
C LEU A 725 -58.19 28.05 39.87
N GLY A 726 -59.18 27.17 40.03
CA GLY A 726 -60.58 27.54 40.24
C GLY A 726 -60.77 28.35 41.53
N VAL A 727 -60.20 27.89 42.65
CA VAL A 727 -60.23 28.61 43.94
C VAL A 727 -59.54 29.97 43.82
N LEU A 728 -58.34 30.04 43.25
CA LEU A 728 -57.60 31.30 43.08
C LEU A 728 -58.35 32.31 42.19
N ARG A 729 -59.11 31.84 41.19
CA ARG A 729 -59.97 32.71 40.36
C ARG A 729 -61.17 33.25 41.14
N ALA A 730 -61.79 32.44 42.01
CA ALA A 730 -62.84 32.91 42.92
C ALA A 730 -62.29 33.90 43.97
N GLU A 731 -61.13 33.59 44.58
CA GLU A 731 -60.41 34.52 45.48
C GLU A 731 -60.08 35.84 44.79
N LEU A 732 -59.66 35.82 43.51
CA LEU A 732 -59.38 37.02 42.73
C LEU A 732 -60.64 37.86 42.50
N GLU A 733 -61.78 37.23 42.22
CA GLU A 733 -63.05 37.91 42.01
C GLU A 733 -63.51 38.59 43.31
N THR A 734 -63.58 37.85 44.42
CA THR A 734 -63.91 38.41 45.74
C THR A 734 -62.91 39.49 46.18
N ALA A 735 -61.62 39.35 45.87
CA ALA A 735 -60.63 40.38 46.15
C ALA A 735 -60.84 41.66 45.32
N LYS A 736 -61.37 41.55 44.11
CA LYS A 736 -61.74 42.68 43.23
C LYS A 736 -63.07 43.33 43.65
N GLU A 737 -64.06 42.55 44.08
CA GLU A 737 -65.29 43.06 44.68
C GLU A 737 -65.00 43.84 45.98
N GLU A 738 -64.16 43.28 46.86
CA GLU A 738 -63.74 43.96 48.09
C GLU A 738 -62.88 45.20 47.81
N LEU A 739 -62.05 45.16 46.76
CA LEU A 739 -61.32 46.36 46.30
C LEU A 739 -62.29 47.47 45.88
N ALA A 740 -63.29 47.15 45.06
CA ALA A 740 -64.30 48.12 44.63
C ALA A 740 -65.12 48.67 45.82
N ARG A 741 -65.44 47.83 46.80
CA ARG A 741 -66.12 48.24 48.04
C ARG A 741 -65.25 49.19 48.87
N LEU A 742 -63.97 48.89 49.04
CA LEU A 742 -63.02 49.75 49.76
C LEU A 742 -62.75 51.05 49.02
N GLU A 743 -62.68 51.05 47.68
CA GLU A 743 -62.56 52.26 46.86
C GLU A 743 -63.78 53.17 47.03
N GLY A 744 -65.00 52.61 47.02
CA GLY A 744 -66.23 53.38 47.31
C GLY A 744 -66.27 53.95 48.74
N ILE A 745 -65.76 53.22 49.74
CA ILE A 745 -65.63 53.72 51.11
C ILE A 745 -64.58 54.83 51.21
N ALA A 746 -63.43 54.67 50.57
CA ALA A 746 -62.38 55.69 50.54
C ALA A 746 -62.88 56.98 49.88
N GLU A 747 -63.61 56.88 48.77
CA GLU A 747 -64.23 58.04 48.11
C GLU A 747 -65.30 58.70 49.00
N ALA A 748 -66.12 57.93 49.71
CA ALA A 748 -67.11 58.46 50.65
C ALA A 748 -66.46 59.15 51.87
N LYS A 749 -65.37 58.59 52.40
CA LYS A 749 -64.60 59.18 53.52
C LYS A 749 -63.82 60.42 53.10
N ALA A 750 -63.24 60.45 51.90
CA ALA A 750 -62.60 61.63 51.34
C ALA A 750 -63.61 62.78 51.15
N ARG A 751 -64.80 62.48 50.61
CA ARG A 751 -65.91 63.46 50.53
C ARG A 751 -66.38 63.93 51.91
N GLY A 752 -66.47 63.02 52.88
CA GLY A 752 -66.81 63.35 54.28
C GLY A 752 -65.79 64.31 54.92
N TYR A 753 -64.50 64.06 54.73
CA TYR A 753 -63.42 64.93 55.23
C TYR A 753 -63.49 66.35 54.64
N GLU A 754 -63.65 66.49 53.33
CA GLU A 754 -63.78 67.81 52.70
C GLU A 754 -65.06 68.55 53.15
N ASN A 755 -66.18 67.85 53.34
CA ASN A 755 -67.41 68.43 53.89
C ASN A 755 -67.24 68.93 55.35
N PHE A 756 -66.61 68.14 56.22
CA PHE A 756 -66.34 68.53 57.61
C PHE A 756 -65.41 69.75 57.70
N LYS A 757 -64.39 69.79 56.84
CA LYS A 757 -63.45 70.90 56.67
C LYS A 757 -64.15 72.18 56.19
N GLN A 758 -65.10 72.08 55.27
CA GLN A 758 -65.91 73.22 54.79
C GLN A 758 -66.83 73.76 55.90
N LEU A 759 -67.62 72.89 56.55
CA LEU A 759 -68.55 73.27 57.62
C LEU A 759 -67.87 73.96 58.81
N LYS A 760 -66.63 73.56 59.14
CA LYS A 760 -65.81 74.22 60.17
C LYS A 760 -65.52 75.69 59.81
N ALA A 761 -65.09 75.92 58.57
CA ALA A 761 -64.73 77.26 58.08
C ALA A 761 -65.94 78.21 58.06
N ASP A 762 -67.09 77.72 57.62
CA ASP A 762 -68.33 78.50 57.53
C ASP A 762 -68.84 78.93 58.92
N HIS A 763 -68.70 78.08 59.94
CA HIS A 763 -69.13 78.43 61.29
C HIS A 763 -68.18 79.41 62.00
N ASP A 764 -66.87 79.28 61.84
CA ASP A 764 -65.93 80.22 62.47
C ASP A 764 -66.18 81.67 61.99
N ALA A 765 -66.58 81.83 60.73
CA ALA A 765 -67.02 83.11 60.16
C ALA A 765 -68.35 83.62 60.77
N TYR A 766 -69.27 82.74 61.16
CA TYR A 766 -70.53 83.10 61.82
C TYR A 766 -70.33 83.63 63.25
N LEU A 767 -69.49 82.97 64.05
CA LEU A 767 -69.21 83.36 65.44
C LEU A 767 -68.66 84.78 65.55
N ALA A 768 -67.71 85.13 64.68
CA ALA A 768 -67.10 86.47 64.62
C ALA A 768 -68.13 87.58 64.31
N LYS A 769 -69.20 87.25 63.57
CA LYS A 769 -70.25 88.21 63.19
C LYS A 769 -71.21 88.52 64.35
N GLN A 770 -71.50 87.54 65.21
CA GLN A 770 -72.37 87.72 66.39
C GLN A 770 -71.74 88.64 67.44
N GLN A 771 -70.46 88.44 67.78
CA GLN A 771 -69.76 89.28 68.78
C GLN A 771 -69.74 90.78 68.42
N ARG A 772 -69.60 91.11 67.12
CA ARG A 772 -69.67 92.51 66.64
C ARG A 772 -71.03 93.16 66.89
N LEU A 773 -72.14 92.41 66.78
CA LEU A 773 -73.49 92.97 66.93
C LEU A 773 -73.85 93.26 68.39
N GLN A 774 -73.45 92.37 69.32
CA GLN A 774 -73.71 92.58 70.74
C GLN A 774 -72.97 93.83 71.28
N ALA A 775 -71.71 94.03 70.91
CA ALA A 775 -70.91 95.18 71.33
C ALA A 775 -71.49 96.55 70.88
N LEU A 776 -72.25 96.59 69.78
CA LEU A 776 -72.96 97.79 69.33
C LEU A 776 -74.19 98.07 70.20
N LYS A 777 -74.96 97.02 70.52
CA LYS A 777 -76.16 97.11 71.35
C LYS A 777 -75.85 97.56 72.78
N ASP A 778 -74.77 97.05 73.37
CA ASP A 778 -74.36 97.43 74.73
C ASP A 778 -73.98 98.93 74.83
N LYS A 779 -73.45 99.51 73.75
CA LYS A 779 -73.20 100.97 73.65
C LYS A 779 -74.50 101.78 73.55
N GLU A 780 -75.48 101.32 72.79
CA GLU A 780 -76.78 101.98 72.62
C GLU A 780 -77.51 102.17 73.96
N ASP A 781 -77.57 101.09 74.76
CA ASP A 781 -78.26 101.09 76.05
C ASP A 781 -77.52 101.94 77.10
N ALA A 782 -76.19 102.00 77.04
CA ALA A 782 -75.40 102.91 77.89
C ALA A 782 -75.76 104.39 77.68
N ILE A 783 -76.02 104.81 76.43
CA ILE A 783 -76.39 106.19 76.08
C ILE A 783 -77.80 106.53 76.57
N ARG A 784 -78.78 105.64 76.38
CA ARG A 784 -80.15 105.87 76.90
C ARG A 784 -80.17 106.04 78.41
N LYS A 785 -79.38 105.23 79.13
CA LYS A 785 -79.38 105.19 80.60
C LYS A 785 -78.80 106.46 81.23
N ALA A 786 -78.01 107.23 80.48
CA ALA A 786 -77.45 108.52 80.90
C ALA A 786 -78.41 109.72 80.67
N GLY A 787 -79.63 109.51 80.17
CA GLY A 787 -80.57 110.59 79.80
C GLY A 787 -80.35 111.19 78.41
N GLY A 788 -79.39 110.63 77.67
CA GLY A 788 -79.08 110.98 76.28
C GLY A 788 -80.08 110.44 75.27
N GLN A 789 -79.91 110.83 74.01
CA GLN A 789 -80.71 110.36 72.88
C GLN A 789 -79.80 109.68 71.85
N PRO A 790 -79.79 108.34 71.75
CA PRO A 790 -78.87 107.62 70.87
C PRO A 790 -79.08 107.96 69.39
N LYS A 791 -77.98 108.03 68.65
CA LYS A 791 -77.90 108.21 67.21
C LYS A 791 -76.85 107.27 66.64
N GLU A 792 -77.23 106.48 65.65
CA GLU A 792 -76.36 105.53 64.98
C GLU A 792 -75.29 106.23 64.12
N ILE A 793 -74.10 105.64 64.08
CA ILE A 793 -73.01 105.95 63.16
C ILE A 793 -72.81 104.72 62.26
N THR A 794 -73.03 104.90 60.97
CA THR A 794 -72.85 103.86 59.95
C THR A 794 -71.52 104.01 59.21
N ASP A 795 -70.92 102.90 58.81
CA ASP A 795 -69.82 102.87 57.85
C ASP A 795 -70.31 103.15 56.41
N ALA A 796 -69.37 103.27 55.48
CA ALA A 796 -69.65 103.58 54.07
C ALA A 796 -70.49 102.51 53.34
N THR A 797 -70.74 101.34 53.94
CA THR A 797 -71.64 100.30 53.40
C THR A 797 -73.06 100.38 53.98
N GLY A 798 -73.35 101.40 54.80
CA GLY A 798 -74.63 101.57 55.49
C GLY A 798 -74.79 100.67 56.72
N LYS A 799 -73.71 100.02 57.18
CA LYS A 799 -73.72 99.13 58.33
C LYS A 799 -73.34 99.89 59.60
N VAL A 800 -74.10 99.72 60.68
CA VAL A 800 -73.79 100.36 61.97
C VAL A 800 -72.42 99.90 62.48
N VAL A 801 -71.60 100.88 62.89
CA VAL A 801 -70.24 100.68 63.47
C VAL A 801 -70.05 101.38 64.80
N ASP A 802 -70.87 102.39 65.13
CA ASP A 802 -70.90 102.99 66.45
C ASP A 802 -72.28 103.63 66.75
N ILE A 803 -72.52 104.03 67.99
CA ILE A 803 -73.74 104.73 68.43
C ILE A 803 -73.32 105.82 69.44
N VAL A 804 -73.87 107.03 69.32
CA VAL A 804 -73.48 108.24 70.08
C VAL A 804 -74.69 109.05 70.58
N ASP A 805 -74.52 109.99 71.53
CA ASP A 805 -75.61 110.84 72.07
C ASP A 805 -75.81 112.14 71.26
N ALA A 806 -77.05 112.45 70.90
CA ALA A 806 -77.45 113.63 70.14
C ALA A 806 -77.74 114.90 70.96
N LYS A 807 -77.86 114.85 72.30
CA LYS A 807 -78.25 116.03 73.12
C LYS A 807 -77.10 116.97 73.52
N ALA A 808 -75.84 116.60 73.27
CA ALA A 808 -74.67 117.42 73.60
C ALA A 808 -74.22 118.32 72.42
N GLN A 809 -74.85 119.48 72.24
CA GLN A 809 -74.36 120.52 71.32
C GLN A 809 -73.29 121.39 72.01
N ASN A 810 -72.13 121.74 71.43
CA ASN A 810 -71.44 121.20 70.26
C ASN A 810 -69.94 121.17 70.60
N LYS A 811 -69.36 119.98 70.79
CA LYS A 811 -67.91 119.78 70.65
C LYS A 811 -67.69 118.79 69.50
N PRO A 812 -67.01 119.17 68.41
CA PRO A 812 -66.63 118.22 67.37
C PRO A 812 -65.51 117.34 67.91
N VAL A 813 -65.87 116.22 68.54
CA VAL A 813 -64.94 115.12 68.79
C VAL A 813 -65.02 114.19 67.59
N VAL A 814 -64.12 114.41 66.64
CA VAL A 814 -63.84 113.42 65.60
C VAL A 814 -63.27 112.19 66.30
N ALA A 815 -64.06 111.12 66.39
CA ALA A 815 -63.57 109.84 66.88
C ALA A 815 -62.60 109.26 65.85
N THR A 816 -61.31 109.23 66.21
CA THR A 816 -60.26 108.65 65.38
C THR A 816 -60.50 107.14 65.27
N VAL A 817 -61.03 106.69 64.13
CA VAL A 817 -61.28 105.26 63.89
C VAL A 817 -59.93 104.56 63.66
N GLY A 818 -59.45 103.85 64.68
CA GLY A 818 -58.30 102.96 64.56
C GLY A 818 -58.70 101.61 63.98
N THR A 819 -58.96 101.54 62.68
CA THR A 819 -59.10 100.24 61.99
C THR A 819 -57.74 99.57 61.83
N LYS A 820 -57.57 98.42 62.48
CA LYS A 820 -56.50 97.47 62.18
C LYS A 820 -57.07 96.40 61.23
N ASP A 821 -57.33 96.82 59.99
CA ASP A 821 -57.82 95.91 58.94
C ASP A 821 -56.65 95.22 58.22
N ASP A 822 -56.56 93.92 58.50
CA ASP A 822 -56.65 92.81 57.55
C ASP A 822 -56.05 92.92 56.11
N LYS A 823 -55.37 91.83 55.72
CA LYS A 823 -55.01 91.36 54.36
C LYS A 823 -54.21 92.26 53.40
N THR A 824 -53.15 91.67 52.84
CA THR A 824 -53.15 91.14 51.46
C THR A 824 -51.95 90.18 51.32
N TYR A 825 -52.11 88.92 50.93
CA TYR A 825 -52.39 88.40 49.59
C TYR A 825 -51.25 88.62 48.59
N GLN A 826 -50.52 87.54 48.24
CA GLN A 826 -50.15 87.25 46.86
C GLN A 826 -50.03 85.73 46.63
N ALA A 827 -50.92 85.22 45.78
CA ALA A 827 -50.62 84.18 44.80
C ALA A 827 -50.47 84.89 43.42
N PRO A 828 -50.49 84.23 42.24
CA PRO A 828 -50.27 82.82 41.88
C PRO A 828 -49.35 82.66 40.63
N ALA A 829 -49.16 81.41 40.16
CA ALA A 829 -49.05 81.00 38.74
C ALA A 829 -49.10 79.44 38.72
N GLN A 830 -49.97 78.68 38.02
CA GLN A 830 -50.62 78.77 36.70
C GLN A 830 -49.69 78.70 35.47
N ALA A 831 -49.64 77.52 34.81
CA ALA A 831 -49.76 77.26 33.36
C ALA A 831 -49.47 75.75 33.12
N THR A 832 -50.36 74.85 32.65
CA THR A 832 -51.29 74.75 31.50
C THR A 832 -50.68 74.27 30.17
N ASN A 833 -51.17 73.11 29.72
CA ASN A 833 -51.64 72.73 28.37
C ASN A 833 -50.88 73.18 27.09
N ALA A 834 -50.47 72.19 26.29
CA ALA A 834 -50.99 71.91 24.93
C ALA A 834 -50.37 70.56 24.46
N GLN A 835 -51.03 69.51 23.95
CA GLN A 835 -52.13 69.33 23.00
C GLN A 835 -51.66 69.20 21.52
N ALA A 836 -51.85 67.99 20.98
CA ALA A 836 -51.81 67.57 19.55
C ALA A 836 -50.43 67.64 18.83
N THR A 837 -50.11 66.80 17.83
CA THR A 837 -50.92 65.99 16.89
C THR A 837 -50.28 64.62 16.53
N ASN A 838 -51.07 63.75 15.90
CA ASN A 838 -50.64 62.47 15.30
C ASN A 838 -49.69 62.66 14.10
N ALA A 839 -48.72 61.77 13.89
CA ALA A 839 -48.78 60.74 12.81
C ALA A 839 -47.48 59.92 12.65
N LYS A 840 -47.67 58.59 12.62
CA LYS A 840 -46.98 57.54 11.82
C LYS A 840 -45.43 57.38 11.79
N GLU A 841 -45.12 56.08 11.92
CA GLU A 841 -44.06 55.29 11.28
C GLU A 841 -42.68 55.12 11.97
N GLU A 842 -42.39 53.83 12.18
CA GLU A 842 -41.12 53.16 12.50
C GLU A 842 -39.98 53.52 11.51
N PRO A 843 -38.66 53.26 11.78
CA PRO A 843 -38.21 52.07 12.53
C PRO A 843 -36.90 52.12 13.37
N LYS A 844 -36.72 51.04 14.13
CA LYS A 844 -35.45 50.35 14.50
C LYS A 844 -34.39 51.09 15.35
N LYS A 845 -34.34 50.67 16.62
CA LYS A 845 -33.15 50.23 17.38
C LYS A 845 -31.81 50.98 17.18
N GLN A 846 -31.44 51.78 18.19
CA GLN A 846 -30.06 51.86 18.68
C GLN A 846 -30.04 51.73 20.22
N LEU A 847 -28.93 51.18 20.73
CA LEU A 847 -28.61 51.04 22.16
C LEU A 847 -28.08 52.37 22.73
N PRO A 848 -28.01 52.49 24.07
CA PRO A 848 -26.92 53.18 24.72
C PRO A 848 -25.90 52.21 25.37
N ASN A 849 -24.64 52.44 25.00
CA ASN A 849 -23.39 52.20 25.76
C ASN A 849 -23.48 52.58 27.25
N THR A 850 -22.57 52.30 28.20
CA THR A 850 -21.32 51.50 28.44
C THR A 850 -20.98 51.75 29.93
N GLY A 851 -20.13 51.04 30.69
CA GLY A 851 -19.24 49.87 30.52
C GLY A 851 -19.06 49.23 31.92
N THR A 852 -18.12 48.34 32.23
CA THR A 852 -16.70 48.34 31.88
C THR A 852 -16.06 46.94 31.93
N LYS A 853 -15.13 46.70 30.99
CA LYS A 853 -13.87 45.93 31.09
C LYS A 853 -13.85 44.64 31.94
N ASP A 854 -13.62 43.50 31.29
CA ASP A 854 -12.23 43.06 31.08
C ASP A 854 -12.06 42.20 29.81
N SER A 855 -10.85 42.26 29.24
CA SER A 855 -10.43 41.61 27.99
C SER A 855 -9.49 40.42 28.30
N GLY A 856 -9.24 39.44 27.42
CA GLY A 856 -9.64 39.35 26.02
C GLY A 856 -9.33 37.98 25.39
N LEU A 857 -9.47 37.94 24.06
CA LEU A 857 -9.53 36.76 23.19
C LEU A 857 -8.23 36.60 22.35
N LEU A 858 -8.12 35.51 21.58
CA LEU A 858 -7.10 35.12 20.59
C LEU A 858 -5.82 34.45 21.15
N ALA A 859 -5.15 33.54 20.42
CA ALA A 859 -5.21 33.26 18.98
C ALA A 859 -5.21 31.76 18.57
N LEU A 860 -5.45 31.53 17.28
CA LEU A 860 -5.47 30.24 16.58
C LEU A 860 -4.07 29.74 16.14
N LEU A 861 -4.02 28.44 15.81
CA LEU A 861 -3.14 27.77 14.82
C LEU A 861 -1.63 27.67 15.09
N GLY A 862 -1.07 26.47 14.86
CA GLY A 862 0.37 26.21 14.82
C GLY A 862 0.66 24.72 14.59
N ALA A 863 1.57 24.39 13.67
CA ALA A 863 1.78 23.03 13.20
C ALA A 863 2.89 22.25 13.94
N SER A 864 2.69 20.93 14.00
CA SER A 864 3.63 19.79 14.09
C SER A 864 5.16 19.95 14.27
N VAL A 865 5.72 18.93 14.94
CA VAL A 865 7.16 18.53 15.05
C VAL A 865 8.00 19.39 16.03
N GLY A 866 8.77 18.84 16.99
CA GLY A 866 8.96 17.45 17.43
C GLY A 866 10.15 17.33 18.42
N LEU A 867 10.43 16.11 18.90
CA LEU A 867 11.59 15.66 19.71
C LEU A 867 11.67 15.95 21.23
N PHE A 868 12.40 15.03 21.87
CA PHE A 868 12.91 14.93 23.25
C PHE A 868 12.00 14.41 24.39
N ALA A 869 12.05 13.08 24.48
CA ALA A 869 11.79 12.24 25.63
C ALA A 869 12.44 12.70 26.96
N LEU A 870 11.86 12.21 28.06
CA LEU A 870 12.49 12.19 29.38
C LEU A 870 12.43 10.75 29.93
N ALA A 871 13.60 10.12 30.02
CA ALA A 871 13.74 8.71 30.42
C ALA A 871 13.70 8.51 31.95
N GLY A 872 13.43 7.27 32.35
CA GLY A 872 13.28 6.87 33.75
C GLY A 872 14.57 6.80 34.58
N LYS A 873 14.42 6.47 35.86
CA LYS A 873 15.43 6.66 36.91
C LYS A 873 16.01 5.32 37.42
N ARG A 874 17.29 5.08 37.10
CA ARG A 874 18.33 4.26 37.78
C ARG A 874 17.99 2.84 38.31
N LYS A 875 18.74 1.83 37.81
CA LYS A 875 19.43 0.70 38.52
C LYS A 875 20.31 -0.04 37.49
N TYR A 876 21.45 -0.68 37.78
CA TYR A 876 22.41 -0.64 38.91
C TYR A 876 23.80 -1.17 38.43
N ASN A 877 24.86 -1.15 39.26
CA ASN A 877 26.17 -1.72 38.92
C ASN A 877 26.23 -3.27 39.03
N ARG A 878 26.68 -3.97 37.99
CA ARG A 878 27.93 -4.77 38.00
C ARG A 878 28.26 -5.30 36.61
#